data_AF-A0A553V394-F1
#
_entry.id   AF-A0A553V394-F1
#
_cell.length_a   1.000
_cell.length_b   1.000
_cell.length_c   1.000
_cell.angle_alpha   90.00
_cell.angle_beta   90.00
_cell.angle_gamma   90.00
#
_symmetry.space_group_name_H-M   'P 1'
#
loop_
_entity.id
_entity.type
_entity.pdbx_description
1 polymer ?
#
loop_
_entity_poly.entity_id
_entity_poly.type
_entity_poly.pdbx_seq_one_letter_code
_entity_poly.pdbx_strand_id
1 'polypeptide(L)'
;MSEILCAHCHLPCPPKGAIKLEQPQPLYFCCHGCQQVFLLLHSLNLQTFYDKLDKGTLSPVTPAPNYDEARYTSKPFLQTFTTHLENGDLEVALLLENIHCSACIWLIERVLLKQEGIQSVQINYTTHRAYVIFDPNATHIPHILNTIASIGYHASIYDPNTQDKRAKKEHESHYIALVVGIFSTMNVMWIAIASYAGYFSGMDSSMAFKLHIASWILSSLTLFITGAGFFRGAFYGLKHGFLGMDLGVSLGALGTYLYSIYALFKGLEPYFESVSMIITFVFISKFLELKAKIRANSVLDGLQSSLPVQVLLLKEIEGQIQRVLVSPEEVEVGAHIEVLAGESVALDGVLESESAQVSTQAINGENTPTTLQKGDHILAGYTNHANTFIYQTTMPFKRSFLSQMVQLVQKSFMSKPAIQEDTNKLVRYFGVVVLAIAFLSFLAWWFFAGAQRGLVVAISVVVVACPCAFALATPIALILGTNRAFLQGVLIKQASSLETLAKATQVFLDKTGTLTDSLSVRAQHTHAPYDPNLLLALIWHNNHPISLALSTFLQAQHARAGLALESITQEIGGLEGIYQGHILHGGSLAYLQSKGVELGNAEGDFFYSLDHQLLASFSLHAPLKPDAPELVSQLKKMGLGVEILSGDASKEVFNIAQNLGIACQAPLSPPEKLAIVNQAIGNQQIVVMVGDGMNDAPSLAQSQVSICMHAGNDLSLIYSDVVVLNNRLSSVLKTFQIARHAYKIAKQNLIISLAYNALLIPCAVCGLINPPLAALSMSLSSLLVVGNSFRLRG
;
A
#
# COMPACT_ATOMS: atom_id res chain seq x y z
N MET A 1 56.29 -0.78 -0.58
CA MET A 1 55.58 0.36 0.05
C MET A 1 54.19 -0.14 0.38
N SER A 2 53.76 -0.06 1.64
CA SER A 2 52.39 -0.43 2.03
C SER A 2 51.40 0.42 1.24
N GLU A 3 50.47 -0.19 0.52
CA GLU A 3 49.41 0.54 -0.16
C GLU A 3 48.58 1.30 0.87
N ILE A 4 48.57 2.62 0.76
CA ILE A 4 47.79 3.50 1.63
C ILE A 4 46.33 3.32 1.23
N LEU A 5 45.51 2.74 2.12
CA LEU A 5 44.09 2.53 1.87
C LEU A 5 43.27 3.76 2.28
N CYS A 6 42.21 4.01 1.52
CA CYS A 6 41.24 5.04 1.83
C CYS A 6 40.48 4.69 3.11
N ALA A 7 40.43 5.59 4.09
CA ALA A 7 39.74 5.40 5.36
C ALA A 7 38.21 5.28 5.25
N HIS A 8 37.63 5.60 4.08
CA HIS A 8 36.20 5.43 3.83
C HIS A 8 35.87 4.23 2.93
N CYS A 9 36.45 4.18 1.73
CA CYS A 9 36.11 3.14 0.74
C CYS A 9 37.05 1.93 0.77
N HIS A 10 38.11 1.96 1.58
CA HIS A 10 39.14 0.91 1.71
C HIS A 10 39.85 0.53 0.39
N LEU A 11 39.73 1.33 -0.67
CA LEU A 11 40.50 1.17 -1.91
C LEU A 11 41.88 1.83 -1.78
N PRO A 12 42.90 1.32 -2.51
CA PRO A 12 44.22 1.94 -2.55
C PRO A 12 44.13 3.38 -3.08
N CYS A 13 44.66 4.32 -2.31
CA CYS A 13 44.71 5.73 -2.69
C CYS A 13 45.73 5.95 -3.83
N PRO A 14 45.43 6.84 -4.80
CA PRO A 14 46.38 7.18 -5.84
C PRO A 14 47.64 7.84 -5.23
N PRO A 15 48.87 7.42 -5.64
CA PRO A 15 50.11 7.85 -5.01
C PRO A 15 50.44 9.35 -5.14
N LYS A 16 49.74 10.09 -6.01
CA LYS A 16 49.92 11.54 -6.25
C LYS A 16 48.64 12.36 -6.06
N GLY A 17 47.68 11.89 -5.28
CA GLY A 17 46.41 12.61 -5.05
C GLY A 17 45.64 12.21 -3.79
N ALA A 18 46.27 11.48 -2.87
CA ALA A 18 45.65 11.08 -1.61
C ALA A 18 45.44 12.30 -0.71
N ILE A 19 44.21 12.52 -0.28
CA ILE A 19 43.86 13.62 0.62
C ILE A 19 44.11 13.14 2.05
N LYS A 20 44.89 13.91 2.81
CA LYS A 20 45.26 13.59 4.20
C LYS A 20 44.39 14.40 5.16
N LEU A 21 43.82 13.73 6.15
CA LEU A 21 43.16 14.37 7.30
C LEU A 21 43.99 14.10 8.56
N GLU A 22 44.35 15.17 9.29
CA GLU A 22 45.17 15.05 10.49
C GLU A 22 44.27 14.81 11.72
N GLN A 23 44.40 13.61 12.28
CA GLN A 23 43.85 13.16 13.57
C GLN A 23 44.98 12.36 14.28
N PRO A 24 44.86 11.92 15.55
CA PRO A 24 45.95 11.24 16.28
C PRO A 24 46.63 10.08 15.51
N GLN A 25 45.95 9.51 14.50
CA GLN A 25 46.58 8.78 13.40
C GLN A 25 46.17 9.42 12.05
N PRO A 26 47.09 9.57 11.08
CA PRO A 26 46.79 10.19 9.80
C PRO A 26 45.88 9.29 8.94
N LEU A 27 44.71 9.81 8.55
CA LEU A 27 43.77 9.13 7.66
C LEU A 27 43.94 9.65 6.23
N TYR A 28 43.89 8.73 5.26
CA TYR A 28 44.05 9.02 3.85
C TYR A 28 42.75 8.72 3.09
N PHE A 29 42.44 9.53 2.07
CA PHE A 29 41.24 9.38 1.26
C PHE A 29 41.59 9.37 -0.23
N CYS A 30 40.90 8.54 -1.02
CA CYS A 30 41.13 8.44 -2.46
C CYS A 30 40.52 9.60 -3.26
N CYS A 31 39.53 10.32 -2.72
CA CYS A 31 38.90 11.51 -3.31
C CYS A 31 38.25 12.38 -2.23
N HIS A 32 37.92 13.64 -2.56
CA HIS A 32 37.25 14.57 -1.64
C HIS A 32 35.86 14.07 -1.21
N GLY A 33 35.16 13.36 -2.09
CA GLY A 33 33.88 12.71 -1.73
C GLY A 33 34.04 11.71 -0.58
N CYS A 34 35.03 10.81 -0.66
CA CYS A 34 35.30 9.85 0.42
C CYS A 34 35.68 10.52 1.74
N GLN A 35 36.40 11.64 1.70
CA GLN A 35 36.72 12.43 2.88
C GLN A 35 35.46 13.05 3.51
N GLN A 36 34.59 13.66 2.70
CA GLN A 36 33.36 14.30 3.18
C GLN A 36 32.39 13.29 3.79
N VAL A 37 32.24 12.12 3.18
CA VAL A 37 31.36 11.06 3.72
C VAL A 37 31.88 10.53 5.04
N PHE A 38 33.19 10.33 5.15
CA PHE A 38 33.80 9.91 6.40
C PHE A 38 33.53 10.91 7.53
N LEU A 39 33.72 12.20 7.25
CA LEU A 39 33.45 13.28 8.19
C LEU A 39 31.96 13.36 8.55
N LEU A 40 31.06 13.21 7.58
CA LEU A 40 29.61 13.20 7.78
C LEU A 40 29.16 12.01 8.65
N LEU A 41 29.68 10.81 8.39
CA LEU A 41 29.35 9.63 9.20
C LEU A 41 29.87 9.75 10.62
N HIS A 42 31.05 10.36 10.80
CA HIS A 42 31.59 10.69 12.12
C HIS A 42 30.74 11.74 12.85
N SER A 43 30.35 12.83 12.18
CA SER A 43 29.54 13.90 12.80
C SER A 43 28.15 13.40 13.22
N LEU A 44 27.60 12.44 12.48
CA LEU A 44 26.30 11.83 12.78
C LEU A 44 26.38 10.67 13.80
N ASN A 45 27.54 10.39 14.42
CA ASN A 45 27.74 9.23 15.30
C ASN A 45 27.34 7.89 14.65
N LEU A 46 27.55 7.74 13.33
CA LEU A 46 27.25 6.54 12.56
C LEU A 46 28.49 5.67 12.31
N GLN A 47 29.51 5.76 13.19
CA GLN A 47 30.78 5.05 13.03
C GLN A 47 30.63 3.51 13.00
N THR A 48 29.59 2.97 13.64
CA THR A 48 29.18 1.55 13.54
C THR A 48 28.94 1.07 12.11
N PHE A 49 28.79 1.99 11.15
CA PHE A 49 28.80 1.68 9.72
C PHE A 49 30.07 0.95 9.31
N TYR A 50 31.23 1.42 9.77
CA TYR A 50 32.54 0.83 9.44
C TYR A 50 32.71 -0.54 10.09
N ASP A 51 32.22 -0.71 11.32
CA ASP A 51 32.19 -2.01 12.00
C ASP A 51 31.34 -3.03 11.24
N LYS A 52 30.24 -2.58 10.62
CA LYS A 52 29.36 -3.40 9.78
C LYS A 52 29.89 -3.61 8.36
N LEU A 53 30.90 -2.85 7.93
CA LEU A 53 31.46 -2.89 6.57
C LEU A 53 32.47 -4.04 6.38
N ASP A 54 32.89 -4.68 7.47
CA ASP A 54 33.67 -5.91 7.59
C ASP A 54 34.48 -6.29 6.33
N LYS A 55 35.66 -5.66 6.18
CA LYS A 55 36.66 -5.86 5.09
C LYS A 55 36.21 -5.54 3.66
N GLY A 56 34.99 -5.05 3.44
CA GLY A 56 34.51 -4.63 2.12
C GLY A 56 35.13 -3.33 1.61
N THR A 57 35.27 -3.21 0.29
CA THR A 57 35.57 -1.94 -0.39
C THR A 57 34.29 -1.32 -0.97
N LEU A 58 34.17 -0.01 -0.83
CA LEU A 58 33.11 0.79 -1.44
C LEU A 58 33.53 1.26 -2.83
N SER A 59 32.56 1.48 -3.71
CA SER A 59 32.83 2.27 -4.92
C SER A 59 33.24 3.68 -4.51
N PRO A 60 34.27 4.28 -5.13
CA PRO A 60 34.64 5.64 -4.83
C PRO A 60 33.47 6.57 -5.14
N VAL A 61 33.27 7.58 -4.29
CA VAL A 61 32.21 8.58 -4.46
C VAL A 61 32.42 9.25 -5.81
N THR A 62 31.52 8.98 -6.76
CA THR A 62 31.44 9.73 -8.01
C THR A 62 30.88 11.11 -7.68
N PRO A 63 31.43 12.19 -8.28
CA PRO A 63 30.86 13.52 -8.08
C PRO A 63 29.38 13.46 -8.48
N ALA A 64 28.53 14.03 -7.63
CA ALA A 64 27.10 14.11 -7.90
C ALA A 64 26.91 14.70 -9.31
N PRO A 65 25.99 14.17 -10.13
CA PRO A 65 25.63 14.85 -11.36
C PRO A 65 25.23 16.28 -10.99
N ASN A 66 25.64 17.27 -11.79
CA ASN A 66 25.37 18.67 -11.50
C ASN A 66 23.86 18.89 -11.61
N TYR A 67 23.14 18.72 -10.51
CA TYR A 67 21.71 18.92 -10.44
C TYR A 67 21.45 20.41 -10.65
N ASP A 68 20.62 20.75 -11.63
CA ASP A 68 20.24 22.13 -11.90
C ASP A 68 19.36 22.64 -10.74
N GLU A 69 19.99 23.22 -9.71
CA GLU A 69 19.33 23.69 -8.49
C GLU A 69 18.17 24.65 -8.79
N ALA A 70 18.30 25.46 -9.85
CA ALA A 70 17.25 26.38 -10.28
C ALA A 70 16.00 25.63 -10.77
N ARG A 71 16.17 24.51 -11.47
CA ARG A 71 15.05 23.65 -11.89
C ARG A 71 14.37 22.99 -10.70
N TYR A 72 15.14 22.36 -9.81
CA TYR A 72 14.61 21.59 -8.67
C TYR A 72 13.96 22.46 -7.58
N THR A 73 14.30 23.74 -7.54
CA THR A 73 13.72 24.72 -6.58
C THR A 73 12.62 25.57 -7.22
N SER A 74 12.38 25.43 -8.53
CA SER A 74 11.34 26.20 -9.22
C SER A 74 9.93 25.81 -8.75
N LYS A 75 9.05 26.81 -8.61
CA LYS A 75 7.65 26.61 -8.21
C LYS A 75 6.90 25.60 -9.10
N PRO A 76 7.00 25.65 -10.44
CA PRO A 76 6.33 24.67 -11.30
C PRO A 76 6.82 23.25 -11.02
N PHE A 77 8.13 23.08 -10.82
CA PHE A 77 8.71 21.77 -10.57
C PHE A 77 8.26 21.18 -9.22
N LEU A 78 8.26 21.98 -8.16
CA LEU A 78 7.75 21.54 -6.85
C LEU A 78 6.27 21.17 -6.97
N GLN A 79 5.45 22.00 -7.62
CA GLN A 79 4.03 21.68 -7.87
C GLN A 79 3.85 20.37 -8.65
N THR A 80 4.69 20.09 -9.65
CA THR A 80 4.61 18.86 -10.47
C THR A 80 5.18 17.62 -9.79
N PHE A 81 6.20 17.72 -8.94
CA PHE A 81 6.91 16.54 -8.41
C PHE A 81 6.87 16.35 -6.89
N THR A 82 6.30 17.30 -6.13
CA THR A 82 6.07 17.14 -4.69
C THR A 82 4.59 17.16 -4.34
N THR A 83 4.25 16.61 -3.18
CA THR A 83 2.92 16.68 -2.57
C THR A 83 3.01 17.55 -1.33
N HIS A 84 2.18 18.59 -1.24
CA HIS A 84 2.13 19.46 -0.08
C HIS A 84 1.31 18.82 1.04
N LEU A 85 1.90 18.69 2.22
CA LEU A 85 1.26 18.23 3.44
C LEU A 85 0.72 19.43 4.23
N GLU A 86 -0.29 19.19 5.08
CA GLU A 86 -0.98 20.24 5.84
C GLU A 86 -0.06 20.99 6.82
N ASN A 87 1.01 20.33 7.29
CA ASN A 87 1.97 20.88 8.23
C ASN A 87 2.94 21.90 7.59
N GLY A 88 2.83 22.14 6.27
CA GLY A 88 3.76 22.93 5.48
C GLY A 88 4.89 22.11 4.84
N ASP A 89 5.04 20.83 5.22
CA ASP A 89 6.04 19.91 4.68
C ASP A 89 5.73 19.49 3.22
N LEU A 90 6.77 19.08 2.50
CA LEU A 90 6.70 18.51 1.18
C LEU A 90 7.08 17.04 1.18
N GLU A 91 6.33 16.23 0.44
CA GLU A 91 6.69 14.84 0.14
C GLU A 91 7.22 14.75 -1.29
N VAL A 92 8.36 14.09 -1.49
CA VAL A 92 8.91 13.79 -2.81
C VAL A 92 9.15 12.29 -2.96
N ALA A 93 8.79 11.75 -4.13
CA ALA A 93 9.10 10.38 -4.52
C ALA A 93 10.40 10.35 -5.35
N LEU A 94 11.37 9.56 -4.91
CA LEU A 94 12.66 9.37 -5.56
C LEU A 94 12.81 7.92 -6.04
N LEU A 95 13.45 7.74 -7.18
CA LEU A 95 13.90 6.45 -7.66
C LEU A 95 15.38 6.30 -7.32
N LEU A 96 15.70 5.26 -6.54
CA LEU A 96 17.05 4.92 -6.13
C LEU A 96 17.67 3.93 -7.13
N GLU A 97 18.93 4.16 -7.46
CA GLU A 97 19.73 3.34 -8.37
C GLU A 97 20.93 2.77 -7.61
N ASN A 98 21.45 1.62 -8.08
CA ASN A 98 22.57 0.89 -7.46
C ASN A 98 22.30 0.42 -6.01
N ILE A 99 21.04 0.14 -5.68
CA ILE A 99 20.70 -0.59 -4.45
C ILE A 99 20.91 -2.08 -4.69
N HIS A 100 21.74 -2.69 -3.84
CA HIS A 100 22.12 -4.10 -3.95
C HIS A 100 21.73 -4.94 -2.73
N CYS A 101 21.39 -4.33 -1.59
CA CYS A 101 20.98 -5.06 -0.40
C CYS A 101 20.10 -4.23 0.54
N SER A 102 19.51 -4.89 1.53
CA SER A 102 18.74 -4.27 2.61
C SER A 102 19.57 -3.34 3.51
N ALA A 103 20.90 -3.54 3.59
CA ALA A 103 21.79 -2.63 4.33
C ALA A 103 21.98 -1.28 3.60
N CYS A 104 21.95 -1.26 2.26
CA CYS A 104 21.95 -0.01 1.48
C CYS A 104 20.73 0.85 1.85
N ILE A 105 19.56 0.21 1.95
CA ILE A 105 18.31 0.89 2.32
C ILE A 105 18.37 1.42 3.74
N TRP A 106 18.78 0.58 4.69
CA TRP A 106 18.91 0.98 6.09
C TRP A 106 19.85 2.18 6.26
N LEU A 107 20.95 2.21 5.50
CA LEU A 107 21.90 3.33 5.51
C LEU A 107 21.26 4.60 4.94
N ILE A 108 20.64 4.54 3.77
CA ILE A 108 19.99 5.69 3.14
C ILE A 108 18.89 6.24 4.07
N GLU A 109 18.06 5.38 4.64
CA GLU A 109 17.02 5.77 5.62
C GLU A 109 17.66 6.47 6.84
N ARG A 110 18.70 5.89 7.44
CA ARG A 110 19.33 6.47 8.65
C ARG A 110 20.08 7.75 8.39
N VAL A 111 20.70 7.91 7.22
CA VAL A 111 21.44 9.11 6.85
C VAL A 111 20.47 10.26 6.58
N LEU A 112 19.39 9.99 5.83
CA LEU A 112 18.36 10.98 5.54
C LEU A 112 17.57 11.37 6.79
N LEU A 113 17.15 10.43 7.63
CA LEU A 113 16.42 10.72 8.89
C LEU A 113 17.22 11.54 9.91
N LYS A 114 18.55 11.67 9.75
CA LYS A 114 19.39 12.51 10.61
C LYS A 114 19.67 13.90 10.02
N GLN A 115 19.22 14.20 8.80
CA GLN A 115 19.35 15.54 8.23
C GLN A 115 18.31 16.48 8.84
N GLU A 116 18.70 17.72 9.05
CA GLU A 116 17.77 18.76 9.49
C GLU A 116 16.71 19.02 8.41
N GLY A 117 15.45 19.07 8.85
CA GLY A 117 14.30 19.25 7.96
C GLY A 117 13.73 17.97 7.34
N ILE A 118 14.31 16.77 7.56
CA ILE A 118 13.70 15.52 7.08
C ILE A 118 12.86 14.89 8.19
N GLN A 119 11.55 14.75 7.97
CA GLN A 119 10.60 14.22 8.96
C GLN A 119 10.48 12.70 8.87
N SER A 120 10.39 12.15 7.66
CA SER A 120 10.28 10.71 7.46
C SER A 120 10.88 10.27 6.12
N VAL A 121 11.34 9.02 6.10
CA VAL A 121 11.91 8.37 4.92
C VAL A 121 11.40 6.95 4.88
N GLN A 122 10.77 6.57 3.77
CA GLN A 122 10.28 5.21 3.55
C GLN A 122 10.81 4.69 2.20
N ILE A 123 11.55 3.59 2.22
CA ILE A 123 12.15 3.04 1.00
C ILE A 123 11.61 1.63 0.72
N ASN A 124 11.03 1.44 -0.47
CA ASN A 124 10.62 0.12 -0.94
C ASN A 124 11.75 -0.57 -1.68
N TYR A 125 12.20 -1.68 -1.11
CA TYR A 125 13.25 -2.53 -1.66
C TYR A 125 12.90 -3.14 -3.02
N THR A 126 11.63 -3.41 -3.29
CA THR A 126 11.20 -4.10 -4.51
C THR A 126 11.06 -3.13 -5.68
N THR A 127 10.60 -1.91 -5.42
CA THR A 127 10.38 -0.89 -6.46
C THR A 127 11.51 0.13 -6.56
N HIS A 128 12.49 0.06 -5.65
CA HIS A 128 13.56 1.04 -5.45
C HIS A 128 13.05 2.48 -5.27
N ARG A 129 11.81 2.65 -4.82
CA ARG A 129 11.22 3.98 -4.58
C ARG A 129 11.48 4.41 -3.14
N ALA A 130 11.91 5.65 -2.96
CA ALA A 130 11.98 6.32 -1.67
C ALA A 130 10.95 7.44 -1.62
N TYR A 131 10.18 7.49 -0.55
CA TYR A 131 9.33 8.63 -0.22
C TYR A 131 10.00 9.38 0.91
N VAL A 132 10.28 10.66 0.68
CA VAL A 132 10.95 11.54 1.63
C VAL A 132 10.02 12.69 1.96
N ILE A 133 9.67 12.82 3.24
CA ILE A 133 8.92 13.98 3.76
C ILE A 133 9.94 14.95 4.36
N PHE A 134 9.95 16.19 3.88
CA PHE A 134 10.88 17.21 4.31
C PHE A 134 10.23 18.60 4.42
N ASP A 135 10.72 19.42 5.34
CA ASP A 135 10.36 20.82 5.47
C ASP A 135 11.07 21.65 4.38
N PRO A 136 10.34 22.30 3.47
CA PRO A 136 10.92 23.10 2.40
C PRO A 136 11.72 24.32 2.87
N ASN A 137 11.53 24.77 4.12
CA ASN A 137 12.29 25.88 4.70
C ASN A 137 13.65 25.45 5.27
N ALA A 138 13.77 24.18 5.66
CA ALA A 138 14.99 23.64 6.27
C ALA A 138 15.87 22.86 5.29
N THR A 139 15.28 22.19 4.28
CA THR A 139 16.01 21.38 3.30
C THR A 139 15.38 21.46 1.91
N HIS A 140 16.18 21.25 0.85
CA HIS A 140 15.73 21.22 -0.54
C HIS A 140 16.06 19.89 -1.24
N ILE A 141 15.34 19.57 -2.32
CA ILE A 141 15.52 18.33 -3.10
C ILE A 141 16.98 18.11 -3.55
N PRO A 142 17.72 19.13 -4.08
CA PRO A 142 19.12 18.93 -4.44
C PRO A 142 20.00 18.49 -3.27
N HIS A 143 19.73 19.01 -2.07
CA HIS A 143 20.45 18.61 -0.85
C HIS A 143 20.18 17.15 -0.48
N ILE A 144 18.93 16.69 -0.62
CA ILE A 144 18.54 15.29 -0.42
C ILE A 144 19.26 14.39 -1.44
N LEU A 145 19.22 14.75 -2.73
CA LEU A 145 19.89 14.00 -3.80
C LEU A 145 21.41 13.96 -3.61
N ASN A 146 22.02 15.09 -3.24
CA ASN A 146 23.45 15.19 -2.93
C ASN A 146 23.82 14.38 -1.69
N THR A 147 22.96 14.34 -0.68
CA THR A 147 23.18 13.50 0.51
C THR A 147 23.20 12.03 0.12
N ILE A 148 22.26 11.56 -0.71
CA ILE A 148 22.24 10.19 -1.23
C ILE A 148 23.46 9.91 -2.13
N ALA A 149 23.84 10.87 -2.96
CA ALA A 149 25.03 10.78 -3.80
C ALA A 149 26.33 10.71 -2.99
N SER A 150 26.41 11.45 -1.88
CA SER A 150 27.57 11.46 -1.01
C SER A 150 27.85 10.06 -0.48
N ILE A 151 26.84 9.34 0.01
CA ILE A 151 27.00 7.97 0.51
C ILE A 151 27.12 6.91 -0.60
N GLY A 152 27.31 7.32 -1.86
CA GLY A 152 27.66 6.44 -2.98
C GLY A 152 26.48 5.82 -3.72
N TYR A 153 25.26 6.34 -3.52
CA TYR A 153 24.06 5.89 -4.24
C TYR A 153 23.61 6.93 -5.26
N HIS A 154 22.76 6.55 -6.20
CA HIS A 154 22.17 7.50 -7.14
C HIS A 154 20.68 7.59 -6.88
N ALA A 155 20.15 8.82 -6.91
CA ALA A 155 18.75 9.09 -6.80
C ALA A 155 18.33 10.04 -7.93
N SER A 156 17.14 9.80 -8.45
CA SER A 156 16.46 10.66 -9.42
C SER A 156 15.01 10.86 -8.97
N ILE A 157 14.32 11.87 -9.50
CA ILE A 157 12.89 12.03 -9.21
C ILE A 157 12.12 10.92 -9.91
N TYR A 158 11.15 10.36 -9.18
CA TYR A 158 10.22 9.40 -9.73
C TYR A 158 9.28 10.08 -10.74
N ASP A 159 9.35 9.62 -11.99
CA ASP A 159 8.43 9.99 -13.07
C ASP A 159 7.72 8.71 -13.59
N PRO A 160 6.38 8.66 -13.54
CA PRO A 160 5.60 7.50 -14.00
C PRO A 160 5.89 7.09 -15.46
N ASN A 161 6.08 8.05 -16.37
CA ASN A 161 6.21 7.79 -17.80
C ASN A 161 7.55 7.15 -18.17
N THR A 162 8.61 7.50 -17.47
CA THR A 162 9.95 6.92 -17.67
C THR A 162 10.07 5.53 -17.03
N GLN A 163 9.31 5.24 -15.97
CA GLN A 163 9.30 3.92 -15.34
C GLN A 163 8.62 2.86 -16.21
N ASP A 164 7.48 3.15 -16.83
CA ASP A 164 6.78 2.20 -17.70
C ASP A 164 7.66 1.68 -18.84
N LYS A 165 8.53 2.55 -19.38
CA LYS A 165 9.51 2.16 -20.41
C LYS A 165 10.60 1.24 -19.84
N ARG A 166 11.11 1.52 -18.63
CA ARG A 166 12.12 0.68 -17.96
C ARG A 166 11.53 -0.70 -17.57
N ALA A 167 10.34 -0.71 -16.98
CA ALA A 167 9.62 -1.93 -16.59
C ALA A 167 9.33 -2.84 -17.80
N LYS A 168 8.92 -2.27 -18.93
CA LYS A 168 8.75 -3.03 -20.19
C LYS A 168 10.05 -3.68 -20.65
N LYS A 169 11.17 -2.94 -20.64
CA LYS A 169 12.48 -3.47 -21.06
C LYS A 169 12.99 -4.58 -20.13
N GLU A 170 12.79 -4.45 -18.82
CA GLU A 170 13.13 -5.51 -17.86
C GLU A 170 12.26 -6.75 -18.05
N HIS A 171 10.96 -6.58 -18.32
CA HIS A 171 10.05 -7.68 -18.60
C HIS A 171 10.47 -8.46 -19.86
N GLU A 172 10.86 -7.76 -20.93
CA GLU A 172 11.40 -8.39 -22.15
C GLU A 172 12.66 -9.21 -21.88
N SER A 173 13.60 -8.67 -21.10
CA SER A 173 14.84 -9.38 -20.76
C SER A 173 14.58 -10.67 -19.97
N HIS A 174 13.69 -10.64 -18.98
CA HIS A 174 13.30 -11.84 -18.23
C HIS A 174 12.58 -12.87 -19.10
N TYR A 175 11.75 -12.41 -20.04
CA TYR A 175 11.06 -13.29 -20.98
C TYR A 175 12.03 -13.99 -21.93
N ILE A 176 13.01 -13.27 -22.47
CA ILE A 176 14.06 -13.88 -23.32
C ILE A 176 14.86 -14.91 -22.53
N ALA A 177 15.27 -14.59 -21.30
CA ALA A 177 16.00 -15.51 -20.43
C ALA A 177 15.18 -16.78 -20.10
N LEU A 178 13.86 -16.65 -19.93
CA LEU A 178 12.94 -17.77 -19.73
C LEU A 178 12.90 -18.69 -20.96
N VAL A 179 12.70 -18.10 -22.16
CA VAL A 179 12.61 -18.84 -23.42
C VAL A 179 13.90 -19.59 -23.69
N VAL A 180 15.06 -18.95 -23.49
CA VAL A 180 16.37 -19.58 -23.65
C VAL A 180 16.54 -20.74 -22.66
N GLY A 181 16.19 -20.56 -21.39
CA GLY A 181 16.30 -21.62 -20.38
C GLY A 181 15.42 -22.83 -20.68
N ILE A 182 14.16 -22.60 -21.07
CA ILE A 182 13.23 -23.66 -21.47
C ILE A 182 13.75 -24.39 -22.70
N PHE A 183 14.16 -23.64 -23.73
CA PHE A 183 14.71 -24.21 -24.96
C PHE A 183 15.92 -25.10 -24.68
N SER A 184 16.91 -24.57 -23.95
CA SER A 184 18.11 -25.32 -23.61
C SER A 184 17.81 -26.55 -22.77
N THR A 185 16.95 -26.44 -21.75
CA THR A 185 16.60 -27.57 -20.87
C THR A 185 15.86 -28.67 -21.62
N MET A 186 14.91 -28.33 -22.49
CA MET A 186 14.21 -29.32 -23.31
C MET A 186 15.16 -30.09 -24.23
N ASN A 187 16.10 -29.39 -24.88
CA ASN A 187 17.07 -30.03 -25.76
C ASN A 187 18.08 -30.90 -24.99
N VAL A 188 18.59 -30.42 -23.84
CA VAL A 188 19.48 -31.22 -22.98
C VAL A 188 18.77 -32.47 -22.48
N MET A 189 17.47 -32.40 -22.20
CA MET A 189 16.70 -33.56 -21.77
C MET A 189 16.51 -34.62 -22.86
N TRP A 190 16.27 -34.20 -24.10
CA TRP A 190 16.29 -35.14 -25.23
C TRP A 190 17.64 -35.84 -25.38
N ILE A 191 18.74 -35.10 -25.22
CA ILE A 191 20.09 -35.66 -25.25
C ILE A 191 20.32 -36.63 -24.08
N ALA A 192 19.87 -36.29 -22.87
CA ALA A 192 19.99 -37.17 -21.70
C ALA A 192 19.19 -38.47 -21.89
N ILE A 193 17.95 -38.41 -22.41
CA ILE A 193 17.15 -39.59 -22.74
C ILE A 193 17.88 -40.46 -23.78
N ALA A 194 18.42 -39.84 -24.84
CA ALA A 194 19.19 -40.56 -25.85
C ALA A 194 20.47 -41.20 -25.27
N SER A 195 21.14 -40.51 -24.34
CA SER A 195 22.33 -41.01 -23.65
C SER A 195 22.01 -42.22 -22.75
N TYR A 196 20.93 -42.14 -21.96
CA TYR A 196 20.45 -43.26 -21.14
C TYR A 196 19.97 -44.44 -21.98
N ALA A 197 19.18 -44.20 -23.03
CA ALA A 197 18.75 -45.28 -23.94
C ALA A 197 19.94 -45.92 -24.67
N GLY A 198 20.92 -45.09 -25.08
CA GLY A 198 22.18 -45.52 -25.67
C GLY A 198 23.03 -46.38 -24.73
N TYR A 199 23.03 -46.08 -23.43
CA TYR A 199 23.74 -46.85 -22.41
C TYR A 199 23.27 -48.31 -22.36
N PHE A 200 21.95 -48.55 -22.46
CA PHE A 200 21.39 -49.92 -22.46
C PHE A 200 21.51 -50.66 -23.81
N SER A 201 21.77 -49.93 -24.90
CA SER A 201 21.84 -50.47 -26.27
C SER A 201 23.27 -50.61 -26.82
N GLY A 202 24.30 -50.32 -26.00
CA GLY A 202 25.70 -50.48 -26.37
C GLY A 202 26.26 -49.33 -27.22
N MET A 203 25.91 -48.09 -26.89
CA MET A 203 26.36 -46.89 -27.60
C MET A 203 27.89 -46.74 -27.59
N ASP A 204 28.46 -46.43 -28.76
CA ASP A 204 29.89 -46.15 -28.93
C ASP A 204 30.34 -44.94 -28.09
N SER A 205 31.52 -45.04 -27.46
CA SER A 205 32.05 -44.02 -26.55
C SER A 205 32.30 -42.68 -27.26
N SER A 206 32.57 -42.69 -28.58
CA SER A 206 32.72 -41.46 -29.36
C SER A 206 31.40 -40.71 -29.52
N MET A 207 30.28 -41.43 -29.61
CA MET A 207 28.95 -40.85 -29.72
C MET A 207 28.47 -40.28 -28.38
N ALA A 208 28.72 -41.00 -27.28
CA ALA A 208 28.47 -40.50 -25.93
C ALA A 208 29.19 -39.17 -25.67
N PHE A 209 30.48 -39.08 -26.02
CA PHE A 209 31.27 -37.86 -25.87
C PHE A 209 30.70 -36.67 -26.68
N LYS A 210 30.30 -36.90 -27.93
CA LYS A 210 29.66 -35.87 -28.78
C LYS A 210 28.35 -35.36 -28.18
N LEU A 211 27.52 -36.27 -27.65
CA LEU A 211 26.27 -35.91 -26.97
C LEU A 211 26.54 -35.09 -25.70
N HIS A 212 27.52 -35.46 -24.89
CA HIS A 212 27.88 -34.70 -23.69
C HIS A 212 28.44 -33.31 -24.00
N ILE A 213 29.19 -33.13 -25.10
CA ILE A 213 29.61 -31.79 -25.56
C ILE A 213 28.40 -30.94 -25.93
N ALA A 214 27.41 -31.50 -26.64
CA ALA A 214 26.19 -30.77 -26.96
C ALA A 214 25.43 -30.36 -25.68
N SER A 215 25.31 -31.25 -24.70
CA SER A 215 24.74 -30.92 -23.39
C SER A 215 25.55 -29.87 -22.63
N TRP A 216 26.87 -29.87 -22.75
CA TRP A 216 27.73 -28.86 -22.14
C TRP A 216 27.48 -27.46 -22.73
N ILE A 217 27.38 -27.34 -24.06
CA ILE A 217 27.09 -26.04 -24.71
C ILE A 217 25.72 -25.51 -24.28
N LEU A 218 24.69 -26.35 -24.33
CA LEU A 218 23.32 -25.95 -23.98
C LEU A 218 23.17 -25.61 -22.48
N SER A 219 23.82 -26.38 -21.60
CA SER A 219 23.84 -26.08 -20.16
C SER A 219 24.60 -24.80 -19.86
N SER A 220 25.69 -24.51 -20.59
CA SER A 220 26.41 -23.23 -20.48
C SER A 220 25.51 -22.05 -20.88
N LEU A 221 24.72 -22.18 -21.95
CA LEU A 221 23.76 -21.15 -22.36
C LEU A 221 22.74 -20.87 -21.25
N THR A 222 22.22 -21.92 -20.62
CA THR A 222 21.28 -21.80 -19.50
C THR A 222 21.94 -21.13 -18.29
N LEU A 223 23.16 -21.57 -17.95
CA LEU A 223 23.92 -21.09 -16.79
C LEU A 223 24.24 -19.59 -16.89
N PHE A 224 24.75 -19.14 -18.03
CA PHE A 224 25.23 -17.78 -18.17
C PHE A 224 24.20 -16.77 -18.65
N ILE A 225 23.13 -17.19 -19.34
CA ILE A 225 22.05 -16.27 -19.76
C ILE A 225 20.92 -16.28 -18.72
N THR A 226 20.25 -17.42 -18.54
CA THR A 226 19.13 -17.55 -17.59
C THR A 226 19.62 -17.45 -16.14
N GLY A 227 20.81 -18.00 -15.85
CA GLY A 227 21.38 -18.00 -14.51
C GLY A 227 22.08 -16.72 -14.07
N ALA A 228 22.35 -15.76 -14.98
CA ALA A 228 23.11 -14.54 -14.68
C ALA A 228 22.55 -13.74 -13.49
N GLY A 229 21.23 -13.64 -13.39
CA GLY A 229 20.57 -12.96 -12.28
C GLY A 229 20.88 -13.58 -10.92
N PHE A 230 20.90 -14.92 -10.83
CA PHE A 230 21.24 -15.63 -9.60
C PHE A 230 22.69 -15.41 -9.21
N PHE A 231 23.63 -15.44 -10.15
CA PHE A 231 25.05 -15.17 -9.85
C PHE A 231 25.30 -13.77 -9.32
N ARG A 232 24.65 -12.76 -9.93
CA ARG A 232 24.70 -11.39 -9.42
C ARG A 232 24.14 -11.32 -8.01
N GLY A 233 22.95 -11.88 -7.78
CA GLY A 233 22.31 -11.91 -6.47
C GLY A 233 23.14 -12.63 -5.40
N ALA A 234 23.73 -13.78 -5.73
CA ALA A 234 24.63 -14.54 -4.85
C ALA A 234 25.88 -13.75 -4.46
N PHE A 235 26.51 -13.09 -5.44
CA PHE A 235 27.70 -12.27 -5.21
C PHE A 235 27.41 -11.09 -4.28
N TYR A 236 26.33 -10.35 -4.53
CA TYR A 236 25.91 -9.25 -3.66
C TYR A 236 25.48 -9.75 -2.27
N GLY A 237 24.76 -10.87 -2.20
CA GLY A 237 24.36 -11.48 -0.93
C GLY A 237 25.55 -11.83 -0.04
N LEU A 238 26.56 -12.51 -0.61
CA LEU A 238 27.80 -12.83 0.10
C LEU A 238 28.56 -11.58 0.55
N LYS A 239 28.68 -10.58 -0.31
CA LYS A 239 29.35 -9.31 0.01
C LYS A 239 28.70 -8.58 1.20
N HIS A 240 27.40 -8.79 1.41
CA HIS A 240 26.62 -8.09 2.42
C HIS A 240 26.15 -8.98 3.60
N GLY A 241 26.71 -10.18 3.76
CA GLY A 241 26.38 -11.07 4.87
C GLY A 241 24.92 -11.57 4.87
N PHE A 242 24.30 -11.62 3.69
CA PHE A 242 22.96 -12.13 3.45
C PHE A 242 23.01 -13.41 2.60
N LEU A 243 22.63 -14.53 3.21
CA LEU A 243 22.60 -15.83 2.55
C LEU A 243 21.20 -16.07 1.96
N GLY A 244 20.96 -15.54 0.76
CA GLY A 244 19.69 -15.64 0.04
C GLY A 244 19.55 -16.90 -0.82
N MET A 245 18.36 -17.10 -1.38
CA MET A 245 18.03 -18.14 -2.38
C MET A 245 19.06 -18.21 -3.51
N ASP A 246 19.44 -17.04 -4.04
CA ASP A 246 20.32 -16.92 -5.20
C ASP A 246 21.68 -17.61 -4.93
N LEU A 247 22.17 -17.57 -3.69
CA LEU A 247 23.42 -18.24 -3.31
C LEU A 247 23.33 -19.76 -3.39
N GLY A 248 22.26 -20.35 -2.85
CA GLY A 248 22.07 -21.80 -2.88
C GLY A 248 21.94 -22.35 -4.29
N VAL A 249 21.15 -21.65 -5.13
CA VAL A 249 20.96 -22.00 -6.54
C VAL A 249 22.26 -21.86 -7.32
N SER A 250 22.99 -20.75 -7.14
CA SER A 250 24.28 -20.55 -7.79
C SER A 250 25.32 -21.58 -7.35
N LEU A 251 25.40 -21.92 -6.06
CA LEU A 251 26.34 -22.93 -5.56
C LEU A 251 26.00 -24.33 -6.08
N GLY A 252 24.71 -24.70 -6.05
CA GLY A 252 24.24 -25.99 -6.55
C GLY A 252 24.46 -26.14 -8.06
N ALA A 253 24.07 -25.14 -8.85
CA ALA A 253 24.22 -25.17 -10.30
C ALA A 253 25.69 -25.10 -10.75
N LEU A 254 26.49 -24.20 -10.16
CA LEU A 254 27.91 -24.08 -10.47
C LEU A 254 28.69 -25.31 -10.03
N GLY A 255 28.41 -25.85 -8.84
CA GLY A 255 29.03 -27.08 -8.34
C GLY A 255 28.74 -28.28 -9.26
N THR A 256 27.48 -28.45 -9.66
CA THR A 256 27.08 -29.49 -10.63
C THR A 256 27.76 -29.29 -11.99
N TYR A 257 27.86 -28.05 -12.45
CA TYR A 257 28.46 -27.71 -13.74
C TYR A 257 29.97 -28.01 -13.76
N LEU A 258 30.70 -27.59 -12.73
CA LEU A 258 32.15 -27.87 -12.60
C LEU A 258 32.42 -29.38 -12.47
N TYR A 259 31.60 -30.09 -11.69
CA TYR A 259 31.66 -31.55 -11.62
C TYR A 259 31.42 -32.20 -12.99
N SER A 260 30.43 -31.73 -13.74
CA SER A 260 30.07 -32.29 -15.04
C SER A 260 31.17 -32.09 -16.09
N ILE A 261 31.88 -30.94 -16.04
CA ILE A 261 33.08 -30.72 -16.85
C ILE A 261 34.18 -31.71 -16.47
N TYR A 262 34.45 -31.88 -15.17
CA TYR A 262 35.45 -32.84 -14.70
C TYR A 262 35.10 -34.28 -15.13
N ALA A 263 33.83 -34.68 -14.97
CA ALA A 263 33.33 -35.99 -15.34
C ALA A 263 33.48 -36.27 -16.85
N LEU A 264 33.16 -35.28 -17.69
CA LEU A 264 33.33 -35.36 -19.14
C LEU A 264 34.76 -35.73 -19.55
N PHE A 265 35.77 -35.10 -18.95
CA PHE A 265 37.18 -35.39 -19.27
C PHE A 265 37.74 -36.66 -18.62
N LYS A 266 37.08 -37.17 -17.58
CA LYS A 266 37.44 -38.41 -16.90
C LYS A 266 36.68 -39.64 -17.38
N GLY A 267 35.75 -39.47 -18.34
CA GLY A 267 34.89 -40.55 -18.81
C GLY A 267 33.88 -41.03 -17.77
N LEU A 268 33.55 -40.19 -16.79
CA LEU A 268 32.48 -40.42 -15.82
C LEU A 268 31.18 -39.79 -16.35
N GLU A 269 30.05 -40.20 -15.78
CA GLU A 269 28.74 -39.66 -16.16
C GLU A 269 28.59 -38.19 -15.69
N PRO A 270 28.40 -37.23 -16.63
CA PRO A 270 28.19 -35.83 -16.30
C PRO A 270 26.70 -35.54 -16.04
N TYR A 271 26.43 -34.50 -15.25
CA TYR A 271 25.06 -34.07 -14.87
C TYR A 271 24.70 -32.70 -15.47
N PHE A 272 25.00 -32.48 -16.76
CA PHE A 272 24.71 -31.21 -17.43
C PHE A 272 23.21 -30.90 -17.50
N GLU A 273 22.37 -31.93 -17.57
CA GLU A 273 20.92 -31.83 -17.48
C GLU A 273 20.45 -31.30 -16.13
N SER A 274 21.08 -31.74 -15.04
CA SER A 274 20.76 -31.26 -13.70
C SER A 274 21.03 -29.76 -13.57
N VAL A 275 22.10 -29.23 -14.17
CA VAL A 275 22.39 -27.79 -14.20
C VAL A 275 21.26 -27.00 -14.88
N SER A 276 20.88 -27.41 -16.09
CA SER A 276 19.82 -26.74 -16.86
C SER A 276 18.46 -26.82 -16.15
N MET A 277 18.12 -27.98 -15.58
CA MET A 277 16.85 -28.17 -14.85
C MET A 277 16.77 -27.31 -13.59
N ILE A 278 17.83 -27.30 -12.76
CA ILE A 278 17.87 -26.48 -11.54
C ILE A 278 17.60 -25.03 -11.89
N ILE A 279 18.37 -24.46 -12.83
CA ILE A 279 18.25 -23.04 -13.17
C ILE A 279 16.87 -22.73 -13.77
N THR A 280 16.42 -23.55 -14.73
CA THR A 280 15.19 -23.26 -15.46
C THR A 280 13.95 -23.40 -14.60
N PHE A 281 13.83 -24.45 -13.79
CA PHE A 281 12.66 -24.62 -12.91
C PHE A 281 12.60 -23.54 -11.84
N VAL A 282 13.74 -23.22 -11.24
CA VAL A 282 13.83 -22.14 -10.26
C VAL A 282 13.50 -20.79 -10.90
N PHE A 283 13.99 -20.53 -12.12
CA PHE A 283 13.69 -19.31 -12.86
C PHE A 283 12.21 -19.23 -13.26
N ILE A 284 11.59 -20.33 -13.71
CA ILE A 284 10.14 -20.41 -13.99
C ILE A 284 9.36 -20.04 -12.72
N SER A 285 9.72 -20.60 -11.56
CA SER A 285 9.07 -20.28 -10.30
C SER A 285 9.19 -18.78 -9.96
N LYS A 286 10.39 -18.20 -10.07
CA LYS A 286 10.65 -16.77 -9.84
C LYS A 286 9.91 -15.87 -10.84
N PHE A 287 9.79 -16.29 -12.09
CA PHE A 287 9.05 -15.59 -13.13
C PHE A 287 7.54 -15.61 -12.87
N LEU A 288 6.97 -16.78 -12.52
CA LEU A 288 5.56 -16.91 -12.17
C LEU A 288 5.22 -16.14 -10.90
N GLU A 289 6.12 -16.13 -9.93
CA GLU A 289 6.03 -15.27 -8.74
C GLU A 289 5.97 -13.79 -9.11
N LEU A 290 6.90 -13.30 -9.93
CA LEU A 290 6.93 -11.90 -10.38
C LEU A 290 5.63 -11.53 -11.10
N LYS A 291 5.14 -12.42 -11.98
CA LYS A 291 3.86 -12.25 -12.68
C LYS A 291 2.67 -12.28 -11.71
N ALA A 292 2.70 -13.12 -10.68
CA ALA A 292 1.67 -13.16 -9.65
C ALA A 292 1.65 -11.85 -8.83
N LYS A 293 2.81 -11.29 -8.46
CA LYS A 293 2.92 -9.99 -7.79
C LYS A 293 2.38 -8.84 -8.65
N ILE A 294 2.77 -8.77 -9.93
CA ILE A 294 2.26 -7.76 -10.86
C ILE A 294 0.75 -7.87 -10.99
N ARG A 295 0.22 -9.09 -11.20
CA ARG A 295 -1.24 -9.32 -11.24
C ARG A 295 -1.94 -8.98 -9.93
N ALA A 296 -1.29 -9.23 -8.79
CA ALA A 296 -1.81 -8.85 -7.50
C ALA A 296 -1.84 -7.32 -7.32
N ASN A 297 -1.16 -6.54 -8.17
CA ASN A 297 -1.26 -5.08 -8.19
C ASN A 297 -2.24 -4.55 -9.26
N SER A 298 -2.98 -5.40 -10.00
CA SER A 298 -3.77 -4.97 -11.16
C SER A 298 -4.92 -4.00 -10.87
N VAL A 299 -5.36 -3.89 -9.60
CA VAL A 299 -6.36 -2.91 -9.18
C VAL A 299 -5.83 -1.48 -9.32
N LEU A 300 -4.52 -1.28 -9.08
CA LEU A 300 -3.87 0.01 -9.34
C LEU A 300 -3.92 0.37 -10.82
N ASP A 301 -3.62 -0.58 -11.70
CA ASP A 301 -3.65 -0.35 -13.15
C ASP A 301 -5.05 0.08 -13.61
N GLY A 302 -6.10 -0.52 -13.04
CA GLY A 302 -7.49 -0.14 -13.29
C GLY A 302 -7.79 1.30 -12.87
N LEU A 303 -7.44 1.67 -11.63
CA LEU A 303 -7.65 3.03 -11.12
C LEU A 303 -6.85 4.09 -11.89
N GLN A 304 -5.60 3.77 -12.25
CA GLN A 304 -4.77 4.65 -13.07
C GLN A 304 -5.35 4.82 -14.48
N SER A 305 -5.90 3.75 -15.07
CA SER A 305 -6.55 3.83 -16.38
C SER A 305 -7.84 4.66 -16.36
N SER A 306 -8.46 4.85 -15.20
CA SER A 306 -9.64 5.71 -15.02
C SER A 306 -9.29 7.19 -14.91
N LEU A 307 -8.02 7.55 -14.71
CA LEU A 307 -7.58 8.95 -14.73
C LEU A 307 -7.51 9.44 -16.19
N PRO A 308 -8.24 10.51 -16.56
CA PRO A 308 -8.16 11.06 -17.89
C PRO A 308 -6.75 11.58 -18.19
N VAL A 309 -6.23 11.28 -19.38
CA VAL A 309 -4.92 11.78 -19.82
C VAL A 309 -4.99 13.24 -20.27
N GLN A 310 -6.17 13.68 -20.71
CA GLN A 310 -6.44 15.02 -21.21
C GLN A 310 -7.83 15.48 -20.76
N VAL A 311 -8.01 16.79 -20.64
CA VAL A 311 -9.30 17.43 -20.37
C VAL A 311 -9.57 18.57 -21.35
N LEU A 312 -10.84 18.80 -21.64
CA LEU A 312 -11.33 19.91 -22.46
C LEU A 312 -11.48 21.17 -21.59
N LEU A 313 -10.48 22.04 -21.67
CA LEU A 313 -10.47 23.32 -20.96
C LEU A 313 -11.10 24.41 -21.84
N LEU A 314 -12.03 25.17 -21.27
CA LEU A 314 -12.59 26.36 -21.89
C LEU A 314 -11.73 27.58 -21.51
N LYS A 315 -10.94 28.08 -22.47
CA LYS A 315 -10.14 29.30 -22.31
C LYS A 315 -10.72 30.44 -23.12
N GLU A 316 -10.78 31.62 -22.51
CA GLU A 316 -11.08 32.85 -23.23
C GLU A 316 -9.80 33.39 -23.87
N ILE A 317 -9.74 33.37 -25.20
CA ILE A 317 -8.62 33.88 -25.99
C ILE A 317 -9.20 34.93 -26.94
N GLU A 318 -8.69 36.16 -26.88
CA GLU A 318 -9.15 37.27 -27.74
C GLU A 318 -10.67 37.55 -27.65
N GLY A 319 -11.28 37.33 -26.49
CA GLY A 319 -12.73 37.52 -26.25
C GLY A 319 -13.62 36.43 -26.85
N GLN A 320 -13.05 35.30 -27.27
CA GLN A 320 -13.78 34.10 -27.70
C GLN A 320 -13.45 32.91 -26.81
N ILE A 321 -14.47 32.14 -26.42
CA ILE A 321 -14.30 30.89 -25.68
C ILE A 321 -13.85 29.81 -26.66
N GLN A 322 -12.63 29.29 -26.46
CA GLN A 322 -12.06 28.20 -27.24
C GLN A 322 -11.87 26.95 -26.38
N ARG A 323 -12.09 25.79 -27.00
CA ARG A 323 -11.85 24.46 -26.42
C ARG A 323 -10.40 24.07 -26.64
N VAL A 324 -9.64 23.86 -25.56
CA VAL A 324 -8.23 23.46 -25.61
C VAL A 324 -8.05 22.14 -24.85
N LEU A 325 -7.46 21.15 -25.49
CA LEU A 325 -7.06 19.90 -24.83
C LEU A 325 -5.76 20.14 -24.07
N VAL A 326 -5.80 19.95 -22.75
CA VAL A 326 -4.65 20.11 -21.86
C VAL A 326 -4.49 18.89 -20.96
N SER A 327 -3.28 18.68 -20.43
CA SER A 327 -3.08 17.70 -19.37
C SER A 327 -3.82 18.14 -18.10
N PRO A 328 -4.46 17.24 -17.33
CA PRO A 328 -5.08 17.58 -16.05
C PRO A 328 -4.13 18.30 -15.07
N GLU A 329 -2.83 18.01 -15.15
CA GLU A 329 -1.79 18.61 -14.30
C GLU A 329 -1.55 20.10 -14.59
N GLU A 330 -1.93 20.58 -15.78
CA GLU A 330 -1.76 21.97 -16.23
C GLU A 330 -2.97 22.85 -15.91
N VAL A 331 -4.05 22.27 -15.34
CA VAL A 331 -5.28 22.99 -15.05
C VAL A 331 -5.19 23.73 -13.71
N GLU A 332 -5.46 25.03 -13.76
CA GLU A 332 -5.52 25.89 -12.58
C GLU A 332 -6.87 25.77 -11.84
N VAL A 333 -6.90 26.18 -10.57
CA VAL A 333 -8.12 26.25 -9.77
C VAL A 333 -9.00 27.40 -10.27
N GLY A 334 -10.31 27.17 -10.34
CA GLY A 334 -11.28 28.12 -10.89
C GLY A 334 -11.48 28.01 -12.40
N ALA A 335 -10.81 27.08 -13.06
CA ALA A 335 -10.90 26.82 -14.49
C ALA A 335 -12.21 26.11 -14.86
N HIS A 336 -12.74 26.40 -16.05
CA HIS A 336 -13.98 25.82 -16.55
C HIS A 336 -13.69 24.65 -17.48
N ILE A 337 -14.12 23.45 -17.08
CA ILE A 337 -13.90 22.22 -17.85
C ILE A 337 -15.21 21.73 -18.43
N GLU A 338 -15.18 21.40 -19.71
CA GLU A 338 -16.28 20.75 -20.41
C GLU A 338 -16.08 19.22 -20.37
N VAL A 339 -17.10 18.48 -19.93
CA VAL A 339 -17.05 17.01 -19.84
C VAL A 339 -18.09 16.42 -20.78
N LEU A 340 -17.63 15.70 -21.81
CA LEU A 340 -18.51 15.08 -22.80
C LEU A 340 -19.17 13.81 -22.26
N ALA A 341 -20.22 13.36 -22.96
CA ALA A 341 -20.89 12.11 -22.66
C ALA A 341 -19.91 10.92 -22.68
N GLY A 342 -19.87 10.13 -21.61
CA GLY A 342 -18.96 8.99 -21.46
C GLY A 342 -17.56 9.34 -20.96
N GLU A 343 -17.21 10.62 -20.83
CA GLU A 343 -15.93 11.04 -20.26
C GLU A 343 -15.95 11.04 -18.73
N SER A 344 -14.78 10.86 -18.13
CA SER A 344 -14.60 10.93 -16.68
C SER A 344 -14.11 12.30 -16.24
N VAL A 345 -14.60 12.74 -15.09
CA VAL A 345 -14.18 13.98 -14.44
C VAL A 345 -12.77 13.80 -13.89
N ALA A 346 -11.83 14.68 -14.27
CA ALA A 346 -10.43 14.58 -13.86
C ALA A 346 -10.10 15.39 -12.59
N LEU A 347 -10.81 16.49 -12.32
CA LEU A 347 -10.58 17.37 -11.18
C LEU A 347 -11.85 17.57 -10.36
N ASP A 348 -11.69 17.79 -9.06
CA ASP A 348 -12.82 18.10 -8.19
C ASP A 348 -13.31 19.53 -8.45
N GLY A 349 -14.61 19.76 -8.34
CA GLY A 349 -15.21 21.02 -8.72
C GLY A 349 -16.67 21.20 -8.33
N VAL A 350 -17.28 22.25 -8.86
CA VAL A 350 -18.70 22.59 -8.66
C VAL A 350 -19.39 22.67 -10.02
N LEU A 351 -20.57 22.07 -10.12
CA LEU A 351 -21.36 22.05 -11.35
C LEU A 351 -21.90 23.44 -11.69
N GLU A 352 -21.64 23.92 -12.91
CA GLU A 352 -22.19 25.20 -13.40
C GLU A 352 -23.43 25.03 -14.27
N SER A 353 -23.56 23.87 -14.91
CA SER A 353 -24.72 23.53 -15.73
C SER A 353 -25.95 23.24 -14.86
N GLU A 354 -27.16 23.47 -15.40
CA GLU A 354 -28.42 23.32 -14.65
C GLU A 354 -28.61 21.91 -14.05
N SER A 355 -28.20 20.87 -14.78
CA SER A 355 -28.17 19.51 -14.26
C SER A 355 -27.12 18.65 -14.99
N ALA A 356 -26.63 17.63 -14.31
CA ALA A 356 -25.76 16.60 -14.88
C ALA A 356 -26.17 15.22 -14.37
N GLN A 357 -26.08 14.20 -15.22
CA GLN A 357 -26.23 12.80 -14.80
C GLN A 357 -24.87 12.13 -14.79
N VAL A 358 -24.42 11.77 -13.59
CA VAL A 358 -23.10 11.22 -13.36
C VAL A 358 -23.20 9.82 -12.75
N SER A 359 -22.26 8.96 -13.10
CA SER A 359 -22.08 7.64 -12.52
C SER A 359 -20.88 7.65 -11.60
N THR A 360 -21.03 7.06 -10.42
CA THR A 360 -19.94 6.85 -9.45
C THR A 360 -19.27 5.49 -9.61
N GLN A 361 -19.58 4.74 -10.68
CA GLN A 361 -19.14 3.36 -10.91
C GLN A 361 -17.62 3.17 -10.75
N ALA A 362 -16.80 4.13 -11.18
CA ALA A 362 -15.34 4.03 -11.06
C ALA A 362 -14.82 4.07 -9.60
N ILE A 363 -15.61 4.64 -8.69
CA ILE A 363 -15.23 4.86 -7.28
C ILE A 363 -15.89 3.82 -6.37
N ASN A 364 -17.21 3.63 -6.48
CA ASN A 364 -17.99 2.79 -5.57
C ASN A 364 -18.61 1.56 -6.25
N GLY A 365 -18.43 1.39 -7.57
CA GLY A 365 -18.97 0.26 -8.32
C GLY A 365 -20.49 0.27 -8.52
N GLU A 366 -21.17 1.35 -8.13
CA GLU A 366 -22.63 1.49 -8.29
C GLU A 366 -22.95 2.07 -9.68
N ASN A 367 -23.85 1.40 -10.41
CA ASN A 367 -24.22 1.76 -11.79
C ASN A 367 -25.44 2.69 -11.88
N THR A 368 -26.05 3.06 -10.77
CA THR A 368 -27.23 3.94 -10.77
C THR A 368 -26.79 5.39 -11.00
N PRO A 369 -27.20 6.04 -12.11
CA PRO A 369 -26.84 7.43 -12.37
C PRO A 369 -27.43 8.33 -11.30
N THR A 370 -26.58 9.15 -10.69
CA THR A 370 -27.01 10.20 -9.76
C THR A 370 -27.18 11.50 -10.54
N THR A 371 -28.27 12.21 -10.27
CA THR A 371 -28.52 13.52 -10.89
C THR A 371 -28.00 14.60 -9.96
N LEU A 372 -27.10 15.44 -10.47
CA LEU A 372 -26.58 16.63 -9.79
C LEU A 372 -27.25 17.88 -10.36
N GLN A 373 -27.46 18.87 -9.50
CA GLN A 373 -27.97 20.19 -9.85
C GLN A 373 -26.86 21.23 -9.80
N LYS A 374 -27.11 22.37 -10.46
CA LYS A 374 -26.20 23.52 -10.44
C LYS A 374 -25.82 23.90 -9.00
N GLY A 375 -24.54 24.04 -8.74
CA GLY A 375 -23.98 24.31 -7.42
C GLY A 375 -23.58 23.06 -6.63
N ASP A 376 -23.95 21.86 -7.08
CA ASP A 376 -23.51 20.62 -6.43
C ASP A 376 -22.03 20.34 -6.68
N HIS A 377 -21.39 19.68 -5.71
CA HIS A 377 -20.01 19.24 -5.81
C HIS A 377 -19.86 18.04 -6.76
N ILE A 378 -18.82 18.09 -7.59
CA ILE A 378 -18.43 17.01 -8.49
C ILE A 378 -17.04 16.55 -8.09
N LEU A 379 -16.89 15.24 -7.93
CA LEU A 379 -15.61 14.60 -7.58
C LEU A 379 -14.96 13.99 -8.82
N ALA A 380 -13.63 14.05 -8.86
CA ALA A 380 -12.83 13.33 -9.84
C ALA A 380 -13.10 11.84 -9.77
N GLY A 381 -13.21 11.21 -10.94
CA GLY A 381 -13.60 9.81 -11.12
C GLY A 381 -15.08 9.59 -11.41
N TYR A 382 -15.94 10.62 -11.31
CA TYR A 382 -17.31 10.51 -11.81
C TYR A 382 -17.30 10.40 -13.32
N THR A 383 -18.18 9.57 -13.89
CA THR A 383 -18.32 9.42 -15.34
C THR A 383 -19.61 10.07 -15.81
N ASN A 384 -19.54 10.95 -16.80
CA ASN A 384 -20.73 11.55 -17.39
C ASN A 384 -21.53 10.48 -18.15
N HIS A 385 -22.81 10.33 -17.83
CA HIS A 385 -23.68 9.34 -18.47
C HIS A 385 -24.59 9.94 -19.56
N ALA A 386 -24.82 11.26 -19.53
CA ALA A 386 -25.82 11.91 -20.36
C ALA A 386 -25.22 13.10 -21.13
N ASN A 387 -25.82 14.28 -21.02
CA ASN A 387 -25.43 15.46 -21.78
C ASN A 387 -24.10 16.03 -21.30
N THR A 388 -23.42 16.73 -22.20
CA THR A 388 -22.25 17.54 -21.84
C THR A 388 -22.61 18.53 -20.75
N PHE A 389 -21.73 18.67 -19.77
CA PHE A 389 -21.85 19.68 -18.73
C PHE A 389 -20.51 20.40 -18.53
N ILE A 390 -20.61 21.58 -17.94
CA ILE A 390 -19.48 22.42 -17.56
C ILE A 390 -19.43 22.49 -16.04
N TYR A 391 -18.23 22.36 -15.48
CA TYR A 391 -17.97 22.53 -14.06
C TYR A 391 -16.73 23.39 -13.85
N GLN A 392 -16.69 24.06 -12.71
CA GLN A 392 -15.56 24.88 -12.29
C GLN A 392 -14.67 24.09 -11.33
N THR A 393 -13.36 24.06 -11.58
CA THR A 393 -12.40 23.37 -10.70
C THR A 393 -12.28 24.05 -9.34
N THR A 394 -12.27 23.27 -8.27
CA THR A 394 -12.09 23.76 -6.89
C THR A 394 -10.71 23.45 -6.33
N MET A 395 -10.04 22.42 -6.84
CA MET A 395 -8.76 21.93 -6.35
C MET A 395 -7.84 21.50 -7.50
N PRO A 396 -6.50 21.55 -7.30
CA PRO A 396 -5.54 21.07 -8.31
C PRO A 396 -5.55 19.55 -8.43
N PHE A 397 -5.16 19.02 -9.60
CA PHE A 397 -5.28 17.60 -9.97
C PHE A 397 -4.71 16.62 -8.93
N LYS A 398 -3.57 16.94 -8.31
CA LYS A 398 -2.94 16.08 -7.29
C LYS A 398 -3.76 15.97 -5.99
N ARG A 399 -4.56 16.98 -5.68
CA ARG A 399 -5.45 17.04 -4.52
C ARG A 399 -6.87 16.60 -4.85
N SER A 400 -7.21 16.35 -6.12
CA SER A 400 -8.49 15.78 -6.49
C SER A 400 -8.70 14.41 -5.87
N PHE A 401 -9.95 14.07 -5.56
CA PHE A 401 -10.34 12.86 -4.85
C PHE A 401 -9.75 11.57 -5.44
N LEU A 402 -9.91 11.34 -6.74
CA LEU A 402 -9.39 10.12 -7.40
C LEU A 402 -7.85 10.06 -7.38
N SER A 403 -7.16 11.20 -7.55
CA SER A 403 -5.70 11.27 -7.47
C SER A 403 -5.20 10.96 -6.06
N GLN A 404 -5.87 11.49 -5.02
CA GLN A 404 -5.58 11.15 -3.64
C GLN A 404 -5.81 9.66 -3.36
N MET A 405 -6.92 9.10 -3.86
CA MET A 405 -7.18 7.65 -3.76
C MET A 405 -6.07 6.82 -4.40
N VAL A 406 -5.64 7.15 -5.62
CA VAL A 406 -4.55 6.43 -6.31
C VAL A 406 -3.27 6.50 -5.48
N GLN A 407 -2.91 7.67 -4.95
CA GLN A 407 -1.74 7.83 -4.09
C GLN A 407 -1.85 7.00 -2.80
N LEU A 408 -3.01 7.00 -2.14
CA LEU A 408 -3.26 6.20 -0.94
C LEU A 408 -3.15 4.69 -1.21
N VAL A 409 -3.75 4.21 -2.30
CA VAL A 409 -3.64 2.80 -2.70
C VAL A 409 -2.18 2.44 -3.02
N GLN A 410 -1.44 3.30 -3.73
CA GLN A 410 -0.02 3.08 -4.02
C GLN A 410 0.82 3.02 -2.74
N LYS A 411 0.58 3.91 -1.78
CA LYS A 411 1.26 3.91 -0.47
C LYS A 411 0.96 2.65 0.33
N SER A 412 -0.23 2.06 0.19
CA SER A 412 -0.62 0.85 0.93
C SER A 412 0.26 -0.37 0.70
N PHE A 413 0.84 -0.48 -0.50
CA PHE A 413 1.73 -1.57 -0.89
C PHE A 413 3.17 -1.43 -0.39
N MET A 414 3.49 -0.32 0.28
CA MET A 414 4.85 0.01 0.71
C MET A 414 5.16 -0.44 2.14
N SER A 415 4.13 -0.59 2.98
CA SER A 415 4.26 -1.00 4.38
C SER A 415 4.68 -2.47 4.50
N LYS A 416 5.67 -2.76 5.37
CA LYS A 416 6.11 -4.13 5.67
C LYS A 416 5.31 -4.67 6.87
N PRO A 417 4.51 -5.74 6.71
CA PRO A 417 3.78 -6.35 7.83
C PRO A 417 4.72 -7.05 8.82
N ALA A 418 4.35 -7.10 10.10
CA ALA A 418 5.17 -7.68 11.16
C ALA A 418 5.49 -9.17 10.92
N ILE A 419 4.51 -9.94 10.43
CA ILE A 419 4.72 -11.35 10.07
C ILE A 419 5.77 -11.53 8.95
N GLN A 420 5.94 -10.54 8.07
CA GLN A 420 6.97 -10.56 7.04
C GLN A 420 8.36 -10.30 7.65
N GLU A 421 8.46 -9.40 8.63
CA GLU A 421 9.71 -9.14 9.35
C GLU A 421 10.20 -10.37 10.13
N ASP A 422 9.28 -11.04 10.84
CA ASP A 422 9.60 -12.26 11.58
C ASP A 422 10.03 -13.39 10.64
N THR A 423 9.35 -13.52 9.50
CA THR A 423 9.73 -14.49 8.46
C THR A 423 11.12 -14.18 7.90
N ASN A 424 11.46 -12.91 7.66
CA ASN A 424 12.78 -12.51 7.17
C ASN A 424 13.92 -12.85 8.15
N LYS A 425 13.68 -12.72 9.46
CA LYS A 425 14.65 -13.15 10.50
C LYS A 425 14.86 -14.66 10.46
N LEU A 426 13.77 -15.42 10.36
CA LEU A 426 13.81 -16.88 10.26
C LEU A 426 14.58 -17.35 9.01
N VAL A 427 14.33 -16.74 7.86
CA VAL A 427 14.99 -17.08 6.58
C VAL A 427 16.51 -16.94 6.67
N ARG A 428 17.02 -15.90 7.35
CA ARG A 428 18.47 -15.71 7.52
C ARG A 428 19.12 -16.83 8.33
N TYR A 429 18.51 -17.21 9.46
CA TYR A 429 19.00 -18.31 10.28
C TYR A 429 18.90 -19.65 9.56
N PHE A 430 17.77 -19.88 8.89
CA PHE A 430 17.51 -21.10 8.12
C PHE A 430 18.56 -21.33 7.03
N GLY A 431 18.98 -20.29 6.29
CA GLY A 431 20.02 -20.41 5.26
C GLY A 431 21.37 -20.90 5.81
N VAL A 432 21.81 -20.39 6.97
CA VAL A 432 23.05 -20.84 7.64
C VAL A 432 22.94 -22.31 8.03
N VAL A 433 21.82 -22.69 8.65
CA VAL A 433 21.58 -24.07 9.10
C VAL A 433 21.59 -25.04 7.92
N VAL A 434 20.94 -24.69 6.81
CA VAL A 434 20.89 -25.52 5.60
C VAL A 434 22.28 -25.73 5.00
N LEU A 435 23.08 -24.67 4.88
CA LEU A 435 24.45 -24.78 4.37
C LEU A 435 25.32 -25.65 5.29
N ALA A 436 25.16 -25.52 6.61
CA ALA A 436 25.84 -26.38 7.56
C ALA A 436 25.43 -27.86 7.40
N ILE A 437 24.12 -28.14 7.28
CA ILE A 437 23.61 -29.50 7.04
C ILE A 437 24.14 -30.05 5.71
N ALA A 438 24.14 -29.25 4.64
CA ALA A 438 24.67 -29.67 3.34
C ALA A 438 26.16 -30.01 3.41
N PHE A 439 26.95 -29.20 4.11
CA PHE A 439 28.38 -29.43 4.31
C PHE A 439 28.65 -30.68 5.18
N LEU A 440 27.90 -30.87 6.26
CA LEU A 440 28.03 -32.07 7.09
C LEU A 440 27.60 -33.33 6.31
N SER A 441 26.55 -33.23 5.51
CA SER A 441 26.08 -34.32 4.64
C SER A 441 27.13 -34.67 3.58
N PHE A 442 27.76 -33.65 2.97
CA PHE A 442 28.89 -33.83 2.06
C PHE A 442 30.01 -34.64 2.71
N LEU A 443 30.45 -34.23 3.90
CA LEU A 443 31.53 -34.91 4.62
C LEU A 443 31.15 -36.35 4.96
N ALA A 444 29.97 -36.58 5.55
CA ALA A 444 29.51 -37.92 5.91
C ALA A 444 29.50 -38.85 4.71
N TRP A 445 28.87 -38.45 3.60
CA TRP A 445 28.79 -39.27 2.39
C TRP A 445 30.12 -39.38 1.64
N TRP A 446 31.01 -38.41 1.75
CA TRP A 446 32.39 -38.57 1.27
C TRP A 446 33.03 -39.76 1.96
N PHE A 447 33.03 -39.81 3.30
CA PHE A 447 33.68 -40.90 4.03
C PHE A 447 33.05 -42.27 3.76
N PHE A 448 31.72 -42.36 3.58
CA PHE A 448 31.04 -43.64 3.37
C PHE A 448 30.95 -44.12 1.92
N ALA A 449 30.78 -43.21 0.95
CA ALA A 449 30.43 -43.56 -0.44
C ALA A 449 31.21 -42.76 -1.50
N GLY A 450 32.20 -41.97 -1.09
CA GLY A 450 33.08 -41.21 -1.98
C GLY A 450 32.60 -39.78 -2.27
N ALA A 451 33.54 -38.95 -2.73
CA ALA A 451 33.34 -37.52 -2.94
C ALA A 451 32.22 -37.19 -3.94
N GLN A 452 32.03 -38.02 -4.97
CA GLN A 452 30.96 -37.84 -5.96
C GLN A 452 29.58 -37.89 -5.30
N ARG A 453 29.30 -38.93 -4.50
CA ARG A 453 28.00 -39.09 -3.86
C ARG A 453 27.77 -38.03 -2.79
N GLY A 454 28.80 -37.67 -2.03
CA GLY A 454 28.73 -36.56 -1.09
C GLY A 454 28.36 -35.23 -1.77
N LEU A 455 28.97 -34.92 -2.92
CA LEU A 455 28.69 -33.69 -3.65
C LEU A 455 27.23 -33.64 -4.13
N VAL A 456 26.73 -34.74 -4.71
CA VAL A 456 25.34 -34.83 -5.19
C VAL A 456 24.35 -34.64 -4.04
N VAL A 457 24.59 -35.29 -2.88
CA VAL A 457 23.75 -35.14 -1.69
C VAL A 457 23.74 -33.69 -1.19
N ALA A 458 24.90 -33.05 -1.11
CA ALA A 458 24.99 -31.67 -0.65
C ALA A 458 24.26 -30.69 -1.58
N ILE A 459 24.39 -30.87 -2.89
CA ILE A 459 23.67 -30.09 -3.89
C ILE A 459 22.16 -30.30 -3.72
N SER A 460 21.70 -31.55 -3.58
CA SER A 460 20.28 -31.85 -3.34
C SER A 460 19.75 -31.15 -2.08
N VAL A 461 20.50 -31.18 -0.97
CA VAL A 461 20.10 -30.51 0.28
C VAL A 461 19.96 -29.00 0.08
N VAL A 462 20.94 -28.36 -0.57
CA VAL A 462 20.91 -26.91 -0.81
C VAL A 462 19.73 -26.50 -1.72
N VAL A 463 19.44 -27.29 -2.76
CA VAL A 463 18.37 -26.98 -3.71
C VAL A 463 16.99 -27.24 -3.10
N VAL A 464 16.78 -28.37 -2.43
CA VAL A 464 15.48 -28.70 -1.77
C VAL A 464 15.10 -27.63 -0.76
N ALA A 465 16.08 -27.15 0.00
CA ALA A 465 15.86 -26.27 1.13
C ALA A 465 15.70 -24.79 0.75
N CYS A 466 15.37 -24.42 -0.49
CA CYS A 466 15.14 -23.00 -0.79
C CYS A 466 13.98 -22.44 0.06
N PRO A 467 14.17 -21.33 0.81
CA PRO A 467 13.10 -20.68 1.55
C PRO A 467 12.20 -19.79 0.67
N CYS A 468 12.14 -20.05 -0.64
CA CYS A 468 11.46 -19.22 -1.63
C CYS A 468 9.98 -18.99 -1.30
N ALA A 469 9.26 -20.06 -0.95
CA ALA A 469 7.85 -20.01 -0.61
C ALA A 469 7.58 -19.24 0.70
N PHE A 470 8.53 -19.21 1.64
CA PHE A 470 8.40 -18.46 2.90
C PHE A 470 8.32 -16.96 2.68
N ALA A 471 9.20 -16.41 1.85
CA ALA A 471 9.28 -14.97 1.62
C ALA A 471 8.02 -14.38 0.94
N LEU A 472 7.21 -15.23 0.31
CA LEU A 472 6.09 -14.84 -0.57
C LEU A 472 4.73 -15.19 -0.02
N ALA A 473 4.69 -16.18 0.87
CA ALA A 473 3.48 -16.68 1.52
C ALA A 473 2.57 -15.56 2.01
N THR A 474 3.16 -14.57 2.69
CA THR A 474 2.44 -13.49 3.33
C THR A 474 2.13 -12.30 2.43
N PRO A 475 3.10 -11.67 1.72
CA PRO A 475 2.82 -10.45 0.96
C PRO A 475 1.76 -10.67 -0.12
N ILE A 476 1.77 -11.81 -0.83
CA ILE A 476 0.78 -12.09 -1.87
C ILE A 476 -0.62 -12.26 -1.25
N ALA A 477 -0.74 -12.95 -0.12
CA ALA A 477 -2.02 -13.13 0.56
C ALA A 477 -2.59 -11.79 1.06
N LEU A 478 -1.76 -10.91 1.63
CA LEU A 478 -2.22 -9.61 2.11
C LEU A 478 -2.61 -8.69 0.96
N ILE A 479 -1.81 -8.63 -0.12
CA ILE A 479 -2.14 -7.84 -1.32
C ILE A 479 -3.47 -8.29 -1.94
N LEU A 480 -3.66 -9.60 -2.13
CA LEU A 480 -4.92 -10.12 -2.66
C LEU A 480 -6.10 -9.86 -1.71
N GLY A 481 -5.87 -9.87 -0.39
CA GLY A 481 -6.84 -9.44 0.62
C GLY A 481 -7.22 -7.97 0.47
N THR A 482 -6.25 -7.06 0.33
CA THR A 482 -6.47 -5.63 0.09
C THR A 482 -7.27 -5.39 -1.19
N ASN A 483 -6.91 -6.05 -2.28
CA ASN A 483 -7.68 -5.94 -3.53
C ASN A 483 -9.12 -6.40 -3.37
N ARG A 484 -9.33 -7.52 -2.67
CA ARG A 484 -10.68 -8.02 -2.41
C ARG A 484 -11.49 -7.03 -1.56
N ALA A 485 -10.87 -6.42 -0.55
CA ALA A 485 -11.52 -5.40 0.27
C ALA A 485 -11.90 -4.18 -0.58
N PHE A 486 -11.00 -3.73 -1.46
CA PHE A 486 -11.24 -2.61 -2.37
C PHE A 486 -12.43 -2.87 -3.29
N LEU A 487 -12.50 -4.05 -3.91
CA LEU A 487 -13.65 -4.47 -4.73
C LEU A 487 -14.97 -4.57 -3.95
N GLN A 488 -14.92 -4.56 -2.61
CA GLN A 488 -16.10 -4.55 -1.73
C GLN A 488 -16.37 -3.16 -1.12
N GLY A 489 -15.75 -2.10 -1.66
CA GLY A 489 -15.95 -0.73 -1.22
C GLY A 489 -15.16 -0.37 0.05
N VAL A 490 -14.06 -1.05 0.33
CA VAL A 490 -13.20 -0.80 1.49
C VAL A 490 -11.77 -0.54 1.05
N LEU A 491 -11.28 0.67 1.29
CA LEU A 491 -9.89 1.05 1.05
C LEU A 491 -9.04 0.77 2.30
N ILE A 492 -7.96 0.02 2.14
CA ILE A 492 -7.01 -0.26 3.23
C ILE A 492 -5.70 0.47 2.91
N LYS A 493 -5.31 1.41 3.77
CA LYS A 493 -4.13 2.26 3.54
C LYS A 493 -2.81 1.57 3.80
N GLN A 494 -2.79 0.47 4.55
CA GLN A 494 -1.58 -0.30 4.81
C GLN A 494 -1.90 -1.79 4.87
N ALA A 495 -1.14 -2.62 4.14
CA ALA A 495 -1.33 -4.08 4.17
C ALA A 495 -1.09 -4.68 5.57
N SER A 496 -0.30 -4.03 6.42
CA SER A 496 -0.12 -4.36 7.84
C SER A 496 -1.44 -4.28 8.63
N SER A 497 -2.34 -3.35 8.31
CA SER A 497 -3.62 -3.18 9.01
C SER A 497 -4.52 -4.41 8.88
N LEU A 498 -4.46 -5.15 7.76
CA LEU A 498 -5.13 -6.45 7.61
C LEU A 498 -4.63 -7.50 8.60
N GLU A 499 -3.33 -7.52 8.88
CA GLU A 499 -2.74 -8.45 9.85
C GLU A 499 -3.23 -8.11 11.26
N THR A 500 -3.20 -6.84 11.64
CA THR A 500 -3.65 -6.36 12.95
C THR A 500 -5.15 -6.58 13.12
N LEU A 501 -5.96 -6.29 12.10
CA LEU A 501 -7.41 -6.60 12.06
C LEU A 501 -7.70 -8.08 12.28
N ALA A 502 -6.91 -8.97 11.69
CA ALA A 502 -7.09 -10.40 11.85
C ALA A 502 -6.80 -10.87 13.28
N LYS A 503 -5.93 -10.16 14.00
CA LYS A 503 -5.53 -10.42 15.39
C LYS A 503 -6.33 -9.61 16.42
N ALA A 504 -7.23 -8.72 15.97
CA ALA A 504 -8.03 -7.87 16.83
C ALA A 504 -8.75 -8.67 17.92
N THR A 505 -8.87 -8.08 19.10
CA THR A 505 -9.57 -8.66 20.26
C THR A 505 -10.70 -7.77 20.77
N GLN A 506 -10.57 -6.45 20.60
CA GLN A 506 -11.54 -5.46 21.06
C GLN A 506 -11.92 -4.51 19.91
N VAL A 507 -13.21 -4.23 19.77
CA VAL A 507 -13.76 -3.27 18.80
C VAL A 507 -14.58 -2.22 19.55
N PHE A 508 -14.17 -0.97 19.42
CA PHE A 508 -14.94 0.18 19.86
C PHE A 508 -15.70 0.76 18.68
N LEU A 509 -16.99 0.97 18.87
CA LEU A 509 -17.90 1.54 17.87
C LEU A 509 -18.34 2.92 18.36
N ASP A 510 -18.12 3.96 17.58
CA ASP A 510 -18.80 5.22 17.83
C ASP A 510 -20.30 5.11 17.48
N LYS A 511 -21.12 5.95 18.12
CA LYS A 511 -22.55 5.98 17.83
C LYS A 511 -22.84 6.81 16.58
N THR A 512 -22.47 8.08 16.62
CA THR A 512 -22.97 9.12 15.72
C THR A 512 -22.21 9.05 14.40
N GLY A 513 -22.92 9.06 13.27
CA GLY A 513 -22.33 8.88 11.93
C GLY A 513 -21.82 7.44 11.64
N THR A 514 -21.65 6.60 12.66
CA THR A 514 -21.16 5.22 12.54
C THR A 514 -22.28 4.20 12.60
N LEU A 515 -22.87 4.00 13.79
CA LEU A 515 -23.98 3.07 14.01
C LEU A 515 -25.33 3.64 13.62
N THR A 516 -25.48 4.95 13.70
CA THR A 516 -26.71 5.65 13.34
C THR A 516 -26.64 6.24 11.93
N ASP A 517 -27.79 6.36 11.29
CA ASP A 517 -27.95 7.05 10.00
C ASP A 517 -28.19 8.56 10.22
N SER A 518 -28.49 9.28 9.13
CA SER A 518 -28.89 10.68 9.18
C SER A 518 -30.08 10.93 10.13
N LEU A 519 -30.14 12.14 10.69
CA LEU A 519 -31.22 12.53 11.59
C LEU A 519 -32.58 12.39 10.89
N SER A 520 -33.58 11.91 11.64
CA SER A 520 -34.94 11.76 11.16
C SER A 520 -35.94 12.16 12.25
N VAL A 521 -37.10 12.65 11.82
CA VAL A 521 -38.19 13.01 12.73
C VAL A 521 -38.79 11.74 13.33
N ARG A 522 -38.68 11.58 14.65
CA ARG A 522 -39.28 10.49 15.42
C ARG A 522 -40.77 10.74 15.66
N ALA A 523 -41.10 11.97 16.05
CA ALA A 523 -42.44 12.37 16.42
C ALA A 523 -42.66 13.84 16.07
N GLN A 524 -43.88 14.14 15.64
CA GLN A 524 -44.39 15.50 15.48
C GLN A 524 -45.51 15.70 16.49
N HIS A 525 -45.51 16.82 17.18
CA HIS A 525 -46.60 17.28 18.04
C HIS A 525 -47.11 18.61 17.51
N THR A 526 -48.37 18.61 17.07
CA THR A 526 -49.04 19.80 16.54
C THR A 526 -49.82 20.46 17.67
N HIS A 527 -49.43 21.67 18.03
CA HIS A 527 -50.07 22.49 19.07
C HIS A 527 -51.19 23.35 18.49
N ALA A 528 -51.03 23.80 17.23
CA ALA A 528 -52.05 24.50 16.47
C ALA A 528 -51.95 24.16 14.96
N PRO A 529 -53.04 24.30 14.19
CA PRO A 529 -53.01 24.08 12.74
C PRO A 529 -51.99 25.00 12.06
N TYR A 530 -51.18 24.44 11.16
CA TYR A 530 -50.17 25.19 10.41
C TYR A 530 -50.04 24.68 8.98
N ASP A 531 -49.46 25.50 8.10
CA ASP A 531 -49.14 25.11 6.71
C ASP A 531 -47.74 24.48 6.64
N PRO A 532 -47.63 23.19 6.30
CA PRO A 532 -46.35 22.50 6.12
C PRO A 532 -45.44 23.13 5.05
N ASN A 533 -46.02 23.79 4.04
CA ASN A 533 -45.25 24.42 2.97
C ASN A 533 -44.50 25.66 3.45
N LEU A 534 -45.07 26.40 4.42
CA LEU A 534 -44.42 27.57 5.03
C LEU A 534 -43.22 27.16 5.87
N LEU A 535 -43.37 26.10 6.68
CA LEU A 535 -42.25 25.53 7.42
C LEU A 535 -41.17 24.99 6.48
N LEU A 536 -41.56 24.29 5.41
CA LEU A 536 -40.61 23.80 4.40
C LEU A 536 -39.85 24.95 3.74
N ALA A 537 -40.54 26.06 3.40
CA ALA A 537 -39.90 27.24 2.81
C ALA A 537 -38.87 27.90 3.77
N LEU A 538 -39.13 27.90 5.08
CA LEU A 538 -38.20 28.44 6.08
C LEU A 538 -36.88 27.64 6.15
N ILE A 539 -36.95 26.32 5.97
CA ILE A 539 -35.81 25.42 6.16
C ILE A 539 -35.17 24.95 4.84
N TRP A 540 -35.81 25.21 3.69
CA TRP A 540 -35.45 24.63 2.38
C TRP A 540 -34.00 24.87 1.97
N HIS A 541 -33.49 26.09 2.20
CA HIS A 541 -32.14 26.50 1.81
C HIS A 541 -31.10 26.29 2.92
N ASN A 542 -31.46 25.59 3.99
CA ASN A 542 -30.61 25.44 5.16
C ASN A 542 -29.97 24.02 5.19
N ASN A 543 -28.64 23.98 5.10
CA ASN A 543 -27.87 22.73 5.10
C ASN A 543 -27.69 22.10 6.50
N HIS A 544 -28.33 22.63 7.54
CA HIS A 544 -28.22 22.05 8.88
C HIS A 544 -28.88 20.66 8.91
N PRO A 545 -28.29 19.64 9.57
CA PRO A 545 -28.84 18.29 9.63
C PRO A 545 -30.30 18.20 10.10
N ILE A 546 -30.70 19.09 11.02
CA ILE A 546 -32.10 19.20 11.49
C ILE A 546 -33.04 19.68 10.38
N SER A 547 -32.62 20.71 9.64
CA SER A 547 -33.38 21.29 8.52
C SER A 547 -33.57 20.26 7.40
N LEU A 548 -32.52 19.49 7.09
CA LEU A 548 -32.58 18.38 6.13
C LEU A 548 -33.58 17.30 6.59
N ALA A 549 -33.47 16.85 7.85
CA ALA A 549 -34.36 15.84 8.43
C ALA A 549 -35.85 16.25 8.38
N LEU A 550 -36.12 17.51 8.73
CA LEU A 550 -37.46 18.09 8.67
C LEU A 550 -37.94 18.25 7.22
N SER A 551 -37.07 18.67 6.31
CA SER A 551 -37.41 18.83 4.89
C SER A 551 -37.86 17.49 4.29
N THR A 552 -37.09 16.43 4.52
CA THR A 552 -37.44 15.08 4.04
C THR A 552 -38.76 14.59 4.64
N PHE A 553 -38.98 14.84 5.94
CA PHE A 553 -40.22 14.47 6.62
C PHE A 553 -41.46 15.22 6.07
N LEU A 554 -41.34 16.53 5.85
CA LEU A 554 -42.43 17.35 5.29
C LEU A 554 -42.72 17.00 3.83
N GLN A 555 -41.70 16.73 3.03
CA GLN A 555 -41.87 16.24 1.65
C GLN A 555 -42.58 14.88 1.60
N ALA A 556 -42.29 13.97 2.54
CA ALA A 556 -43.01 12.69 2.67
C ALA A 556 -44.48 12.90 3.03
N GLN A 557 -44.83 14.01 3.69
CA GLN A 557 -46.22 14.45 3.91
C GLN A 557 -46.81 15.23 2.73
N HIS A 558 -46.19 15.20 1.55
CA HIS A 558 -46.60 15.89 0.32
C HIS A 558 -46.52 17.43 0.39
N ALA A 559 -45.73 18.01 1.31
CA ALA A 559 -45.39 19.42 1.26
C ALA A 559 -44.54 19.72 0.02
N ARG A 560 -44.75 20.88 -0.61
CA ARG A 560 -44.03 21.31 -1.81
C ARG A 560 -43.26 22.60 -1.53
N ALA A 561 -41.99 22.61 -1.90
CA ALA A 561 -41.22 23.83 -1.96
C ALA A 561 -41.76 24.71 -3.11
N GLY A 562 -41.99 25.99 -2.85
CA GLY A 562 -42.56 26.90 -3.84
C GLY A 562 -43.09 28.23 -3.30
N LEU A 563 -43.21 28.36 -1.97
CA LEU A 563 -43.50 29.63 -1.32
C LEU A 563 -42.19 30.42 -1.16
N ALA A 564 -42.16 31.64 -1.69
CA ALA A 564 -41.06 32.57 -1.49
C ALA A 564 -41.29 33.38 -0.20
N LEU A 565 -40.32 33.32 0.70
CA LEU A 565 -40.28 34.18 1.90
C LEU A 565 -39.69 35.55 1.53
N GLU A 566 -40.17 36.61 2.16
CA GLU A 566 -39.68 37.99 1.95
C GLU A 566 -38.25 38.16 2.47
N SER A 567 -37.94 37.50 3.59
CA SER A 567 -36.59 37.40 4.13
C SER A 567 -36.45 36.11 4.95
N ILE A 568 -35.21 35.62 5.04
CA ILE A 568 -34.82 34.52 5.92
C ILE A 568 -33.50 34.94 6.59
N THR A 569 -33.46 34.91 7.91
CA THR A 569 -32.26 35.18 8.71
C THR A 569 -31.95 33.96 9.56
N GLN A 570 -30.67 33.55 9.56
CA GLN A 570 -30.18 32.47 10.40
C GLN A 570 -29.46 33.05 11.61
N GLU A 571 -29.88 32.64 12.79
CA GLU A 571 -29.32 33.06 14.07
C GLU A 571 -28.82 31.84 14.86
N ILE A 572 -28.11 32.09 15.96
CA ILE A 572 -27.62 31.00 16.81
C ILE A 572 -28.82 30.27 17.41
N GLY A 573 -28.97 28.99 17.05
CA GLY A 573 -30.01 28.12 17.57
C GLY A 573 -31.35 28.15 16.82
N GLY A 574 -31.48 28.89 15.71
CA GLY A 574 -32.71 28.88 14.89
C GLY A 574 -32.69 29.77 13.63
N LEU A 575 -33.87 29.88 13.02
CA LEU A 575 -34.18 30.58 11.79
C LEU A 575 -35.39 31.49 12.02
N GLU A 576 -35.33 32.68 11.43
CA GLU A 576 -36.44 33.63 11.36
C GLU A 576 -36.77 33.89 9.89
N GLY A 577 -38.05 33.98 9.56
CA GLY A 577 -38.50 34.29 8.21
C GLY A 577 -39.74 35.17 8.22
N ILE A 578 -39.94 35.93 7.14
CA ILE A 578 -41.10 36.82 6.97
C ILE A 578 -41.92 36.38 5.76
N TYR A 579 -43.23 36.24 5.93
CA TYR A 579 -44.17 35.91 4.86
C TYR A 579 -45.46 36.72 4.99
N GLN A 580 -45.76 37.58 4.00
CA GLN A 580 -46.97 38.41 3.98
C GLN A 580 -47.12 39.27 5.25
N GLY A 581 -46.01 39.75 5.80
CA GLY A 581 -45.98 40.50 7.06
C GLY A 581 -46.08 39.68 8.35
N HIS A 582 -46.21 38.35 8.28
CA HIS A 582 -46.18 37.44 9.42
C HIS A 582 -44.75 36.96 9.72
N ILE A 583 -44.42 36.81 11.00
CA ILE A 583 -43.08 36.40 11.46
C ILE A 583 -43.08 34.91 11.80
N LEU A 584 -42.17 34.18 11.17
CA LEU A 584 -41.95 32.74 11.31
C LEU A 584 -40.68 32.53 12.15
N HIS A 585 -40.74 31.68 13.19
CA HIS A 585 -39.54 31.23 13.89
C HIS A 585 -39.46 29.71 13.88
N GLY A 586 -38.26 29.18 13.65
CA GLY A 586 -37.98 27.74 13.68
C GLY A 586 -36.64 27.48 14.35
N GLY A 587 -36.60 26.73 15.45
CA GLY A 587 -35.34 26.50 16.15
C GLY A 587 -35.44 25.75 17.47
N SER A 588 -34.38 25.83 18.26
CA SER A 588 -34.30 25.24 19.60
C SER A 588 -35.23 25.92 20.59
N LEU A 589 -35.49 25.25 21.72
CA LEU A 589 -36.31 25.79 22.81
C LEU A 589 -35.80 27.15 23.31
N ALA A 590 -34.49 27.26 23.56
CA ALA A 590 -33.87 28.50 24.03
C ALA A 590 -34.01 29.65 23.01
N TYR A 591 -33.95 29.32 21.71
CA TYR A 591 -34.13 30.29 20.64
C TYR A 591 -35.53 30.88 20.63
N LEU A 592 -36.57 30.04 20.64
CA LEU A 592 -37.96 30.52 20.61
C LEU A 592 -38.33 31.30 21.88
N GLN A 593 -37.80 30.92 23.05
CA GLN A 593 -37.97 31.71 24.28
C GLN A 593 -37.37 33.12 24.15
N SER A 594 -36.21 33.26 23.52
CA SER A 594 -35.56 34.56 23.30
C SER A 594 -36.37 35.48 22.39
N LYS A 595 -37.20 34.90 21.51
CA LYS A 595 -38.12 35.61 20.60
C LYS A 595 -39.51 35.83 21.21
N GLY A 596 -39.70 35.51 22.50
CA GLY A 596 -40.95 35.77 23.23
C GLY A 596 -42.09 34.79 22.93
N VAL A 597 -41.80 33.60 22.40
CA VAL A 597 -42.80 32.56 22.15
C VAL A 597 -43.13 31.82 23.46
N GLU A 598 -44.41 31.74 23.83
CA GLU A 598 -44.86 30.93 24.97
C GLU A 598 -44.88 29.43 24.61
N LEU A 599 -43.95 28.67 25.16
CA LEU A 599 -43.73 27.25 24.80
C LEU A 599 -44.43 26.24 25.74
N GLY A 600 -44.96 26.67 26.89
CA GLY A 600 -45.59 25.79 27.87
C GLY A 600 -44.69 24.61 28.30
N ASN A 601 -45.26 23.40 28.36
CA ASN A 601 -44.56 22.13 28.60
C ASN A 601 -44.26 21.36 27.29
N ALA A 602 -44.05 22.06 26.17
CA ALA A 602 -43.78 21.39 24.90
C ALA A 602 -42.41 20.69 24.91
N GLU A 603 -42.40 19.40 24.57
CA GLU A 603 -41.18 18.59 24.40
C GLU A 603 -40.85 18.44 22.90
N GLY A 604 -39.56 18.49 22.57
CA GLY A 604 -39.06 18.38 21.21
C GLY A 604 -37.66 18.96 21.07
N ASP A 605 -37.02 18.68 19.93
CA ASP A 605 -35.68 19.16 19.59
C ASP A 605 -35.74 20.40 18.67
N PHE A 606 -36.81 20.52 17.88
CA PHE A 606 -37.08 21.67 17.02
C PHE A 606 -38.52 22.15 17.21
N PHE A 607 -38.71 23.45 17.32
CA PHE A 607 -40.00 24.09 17.54
C PHE A 607 -40.25 25.12 16.42
N TYR A 608 -41.50 25.23 16.01
CA TYR A 608 -41.96 26.14 14.96
C TYR A 608 -43.11 27.00 15.45
N SER A 609 -43.00 28.31 15.25
CA SER A 609 -44.01 29.30 15.63
C SER A 609 -44.29 30.32 14.53
N LEU A 610 -45.48 30.90 14.59
CA LEU A 610 -45.93 32.01 13.76
C LEU A 610 -46.50 33.10 14.66
N ASP A 611 -46.06 34.35 14.49
CA ASP A 611 -46.47 35.52 15.29
C ASP A 611 -46.48 35.25 16.81
N HIS A 612 -45.39 34.66 17.30
CA HIS A 612 -45.20 34.29 18.71
C HIS A 612 -46.11 33.16 19.25
N GLN A 613 -46.90 32.51 18.41
CA GLN A 613 -47.69 31.33 18.79
C GLN A 613 -46.98 30.03 18.36
N LEU A 614 -46.76 29.12 19.30
CA LEU A 614 -46.21 27.80 19.02
C LEU A 614 -47.20 26.96 18.19
N LEU A 615 -46.75 26.47 17.03
CA LEU A 615 -47.58 25.69 16.11
C LEU A 615 -47.23 24.20 16.13
N ALA A 616 -45.94 23.87 16.10
CA ALA A 616 -45.49 22.47 16.06
C ALA A 616 -44.16 22.29 16.79
N SER A 617 -43.97 21.11 17.37
CA SER A 617 -42.69 20.63 17.89
C SER A 617 -42.34 19.28 17.28
N PHE A 618 -41.06 19.06 17.03
CA PHE A 618 -40.53 17.88 16.38
C PHE A 618 -39.46 17.26 17.27
N SER A 619 -39.63 15.98 17.60
CA SER A 619 -38.59 15.17 18.23
C SER A 619 -37.80 14.48 17.13
N LEU A 620 -36.49 14.64 17.16
CA LEU A 620 -35.55 14.07 16.21
C LEU A 620 -34.88 12.85 16.85
N HIS A 621 -34.44 11.93 16.01
CA HIS A 621 -33.58 10.84 16.45
C HIS A 621 -32.68 10.41 15.30
N ALA A 622 -31.53 9.84 15.64
CA ALA A 622 -30.67 9.18 14.68
C ALA A 622 -30.98 7.66 14.73
N PRO A 623 -31.72 7.11 13.75
CA PRO A 623 -32.09 5.70 13.74
C PRO A 623 -30.84 4.84 13.55
N LEU A 624 -30.87 3.61 14.07
CA LEU A 624 -29.80 2.64 13.83
C LEU A 624 -29.79 2.20 12.36
N LYS A 625 -28.60 2.07 11.78
CA LYS A 625 -28.43 1.46 10.46
C LYS A 625 -28.95 0.01 10.49
N PRO A 626 -29.65 -0.45 9.44
CA PRO A 626 -30.28 -1.77 9.43
C PRO A 626 -29.28 -2.92 9.60
N ASP A 627 -28.05 -2.75 9.13
CA ASP A 627 -26.99 -3.77 9.21
C ASP A 627 -26.30 -3.84 10.60
N ALA A 628 -26.59 -2.91 11.52
CA ALA A 628 -25.89 -2.81 12.81
C ALA A 628 -26.04 -4.06 13.71
N PRO A 629 -27.23 -4.66 13.87
CA PRO A 629 -27.39 -5.88 14.66
C PRO A 629 -26.62 -7.08 14.09
N GLU A 630 -26.55 -7.19 12.77
CA GLU A 630 -25.80 -8.24 12.09
C GLU A 630 -24.30 -8.09 12.34
N LEU A 631 -23.76 -6.87 12.17
CA LEU A 631 -22.36 -6.56 12.45
C LEU A 631 -21.98 -7.00 13.87
N VAL A 632 -22.72 -6.53 14.87
CA VAL A 632 -22.43 -6.83 16.28
C VAL A 632 -22.50 -8.32 16.58
N SER A 633 -23.52 -9.01 16.08
CA SER A 633 -23.68 -10.46 16.25
C SER A 633 -22.51 -11.25 15.66
N GLN A 634 -22.06 -10.87 14.46
CA GLN A 634 -20.95 -11.55 13.78
C GLN A 634 -19.60 -11.24 14.43
N LEU A 635 -19.35 -9.99 14.86
CA LEU A 635 -18.13 -9.64 15.61
C LEU A 635 -18.03 -10.42 16.93
N LYS A 636 -19.15 -10.60 17.65
CA LYS A 636 -19.20 -11.45 18.85
C LYS A 636 -18.94 -12.93 18.54
N LYS A 637 -19.54 -13.48 17.47
CA LYS A 637 -19.26 -14.86 17.01
C LYS A 637 -17.79 -15.06 16.63
N MET A 638 -17.13 -13.99 16.20
CA MET A 638 -15.71 -13.94 15.95
C MET A 638 -14.85 -13.91 17.23
N GLY A 639 -15.45 -13.82 18.42
CA GLY A 639 -14.77 -13.77 19.71
C GLY A 639 -14.22 -12.39 20.07
N LEU A 640 -14.73 -11.33 19.43
CA LEU A 640 -14.31 -9.95 19.71
C LEU A 640 -15.15 -9.37 20.84
N GLY A 641 -14.51 -8.64 21.76
CA GLY A 641 -15.20 -7.71 22.64
C GLY A 641 -15.71 -6.53 21.82
N VAL A 642 -16.98 -6.18 21.96
CA VAL A 642 -17.62 -5.10 21.21
C VAL A 642 -18.27 -4.15 22.21
N GLU A 643 -17.94 -2.87 22.12
CA GLU A 643 -18.38 -1.83 23.04
C GLU A 643 -18.65 -0.51 22.31
N ILE A 644 -19.67 0.23 22.75
CA ILE A 644 -19.97 1.57 22.23
C ILE A 644 -19.26 2.62 23.06
N LEU A 645 -18.55 3.54 22.42
CA LEU A 645 -18.01 4.76 23.04
C LEU A 645 -18.71 5.96 22.43
N SER A 646 -19.43 6.77 23.22
CA SER A 646 -20.18 7.92 22.69
C SER A 646 -20.17 9.11 23.63
N GLY A 647 -20.17 10.32 23.06
CA GLY A 647 -20.34 11.58 23.79
C GLY A 647 -21.81 11.94 24.05
N ASP A 648 -22.74 11.20 23.45
CA ASP A 648 -24.16 11.51 23.52
C ASP A 648 -24.78 11.13 24.89
N ALA A 649 -26.01 11.58 25.12
CA ALA A 649 -26.73 11.33 26.37
C ALA A 649 -26.82 9.84 26.70
N SER A 650 -26.44 9.46 27.94
CA SER A 650 -26.32 8.05 28.37
C SER A 650 -27.58 7.23 28.13
N LYS A 651 -28.77 7.84 28.28
CA LYS A 651 -30.05 7.13 28.16
C LYS A 651 -30.28 6.57 26.75
N GLU A 652 -29.93 7.34 25.71
CA GLU A 652 -30.07 6.88 24.32
C GLU A 652 -29.03 5.82 23.96
N VAL A 653 -27.78 6.06 24.35
CA VAL A 653 -26.68 5.12 24.11
C VAL A 653 -26.95 3.79 24.81
N PHE A 654 -27.45 3.82 26.05
CA PHE A 654 -27.78 2.62 26.82
C PHE A 654 -28.93 1.82 26.17
N ASN A 655 -29.96 2.48 25.67
CA ASN A 655 -31.05 1.81 24.95
C ASN A 655 -30.54 1.11 23.67
N ILE A 656 -29.66 1.79 22.91
CA ILE A 656 -29.03 1.20 21.72
C ILE A 656 -28.15 0.01 22.09
N ALA A 657 -27.32 0.17 23.13
CA ALA A 657 -26.42 -0.87 23.61
C ALA A 657 -27.20 -2.10 24.09
N GLN A 658 -28.32 -1.91 24.79
CA GLN A 658 -29.21 -2.98 25.22
C GLN A 658 -29.85 -3.70 24.03
N ASN A 659 -30.31 -2.97 23.01
CA ASN A 659 -30.86 -3.56 21.78
C ASN A 659 -29.82 -4.39 21.00
N LEU A 660 -28.56 -3.98 21.02
CA LEU A 660 -27.44 -4.70 20.39
C LEU A 660 -26.78 -5.74 21.33
N GLY A 661 -27.18 -5.77 22.60
CA GLY A 661 -26.65 -6.61 23.66
C GLY A 661 -25.18 -6.38 23.99
N ILE A 662 -24.64 -5.18 23.81
CA ILE A 662 -23.22 -4.82 24.02
C ILE A 662 -23.03 -3.86 25.20
N ALA A 663 -21.81 -3.77 25.70
CA ALA A 663 -21.43 -2.75 26.68
C ALA A 663 -21.40 -1.37 26.01
N CYS A 664 -21.60 -0.32 26.81
CA CYS A 664 -21.45 1.06 26.37
C CYS A 664 -20.91 1.95 27.48
N GLN A 665 -20.18 2.99 27.08
CA GLN A 665 -19.74 4.07 27.95
C GLN A 665 -20.17 5.41 27.36
N ALA A 666 -21.00 6.12 28.11
CA ALA A 666 -21.53 7.44 27.76
C ALA A 666 -22.07 8.18 29.01
N PRO A 667 -21.95 9.52 29.08
CA PRO A 667 -21.35 10.37 28.08
C PRO A 667 -19.82 10.41 28.26
N LEU A 668 -19.08 10.52 27.16
CA LEU A 668 -17.62 10.63 27.18
C LEU A 668 -17.14 11.87 26.42
N SER A 669 -16.19 12.58 27.00
CA SER A 669 -15.39 13.58 26.30
C SER A 669 -14.33 12.92 25.40
N PRO A 670 -13.82 13.61 24.36
CA PRO A 670 -12.77 13.05 23.50
C PRO A 670 -11.51 12.55 24.26
N PRO A 671 -10.99 13.24 25.30
CA PRO A 671 -9.89 12.73 26.11
C PRO A 671 -10.23 11.46 26.90
N GLU A 672 -11.46 11.33 27.38
CA GLU A 672 -11.92 10.13 28.10
C GLU A 672 -12.05 8.93 27.15
N LYS A 673 -12.57 9.13 25.93
CA LYS A 673 -12.55 8.10 24.88
C LYS A 673 -11.12 7.59 24.62
N LEU A 674 -10.16 8.51 24.51
CA LEU A 674 -8.74 8.17 24.32
C LEU A 674 -8.15 7.42 25.53
N ALA A 675 -8.52 7.78 26.76
CA ALA A 675 -8.08 7.09 27.96
C ALA A 675 -8.56 5.63 27.99
N ILE A 676 -9.80 5.36 27.59
CA ILE A 676 -10.37 4.01 27.50
C ILE A 676 -9.63 3.18 26.45
N VAL A 677 -9.38 3.77 25.27
CA VAL A 677 -8.56 3.12 24.22
C VAL A 677 -7.19 2.76 24.77
N ASN A 678 -6.49 3.70 25.43
CA ASN A 678 -5.18 3.45 26.02
C ASN A 678 -5.19 2.39 27.12
N GLN A 679 -6.25 2.33 27.93
CA GLN A 679 -6.41 1.30 28.95
C GLN A 679 -6.56 -0.09 28.33
N ALA A 680 -7.37 -0.22 27.27
CA ALA A 680 -7.52 -1.48 26.54
C ALA A 680 -6.18 -1.93 25.92
N ILE A 681 -5.43 -1.00 25.32
CA ILE A 681 -4.09 -1.25 24.79
C ILE A 681 -3.12 -1.70 25.90
N GLY A 682 -3.14 -1.03 27.07
CA GLY A 682 -2.34 -1.39 28.24
C GLY A 682 -2.65 -2.79 28.77
N ASN A 683 -3.89 -3.26 28.62
CA ASN A 683 -4.33 -4.62 28.94
C ASN A 683 -3.94 -5.66 27.87
N GLN A 684 -3.02 -5.32 26.95
CA GLN A 684 -2.58 -6.18 25.84
C GLN A 684 -3.69 -6.57 24.85
N GLN A 685 -4.78 -5.79 24.79
CA GLN A 685 -5.79 -5.97 23.76
C GLN A 685 -5.34 -5.32 22.44
N ILE A 686 -5.72 -5.93 21.33
CA ILE A 686 -5.57 -5.35 20.00
C ILE A 686 -6.88 -4.63 19.68
N VAL A 687 -6.82 -3.30 19.69
CA VAL A 687 -7.98 -2.41 19.66
C VAL A 687 -8.22 -1.92 18.24
N VAL A 688 -9.47 -2.07 17.79
CA VAL A 688 -9.99 -1.47 16.57
C VAL A 688 -11.02 -0.41 16.94
N MET A 689 -10.85 0.81 16.43
CA MET A 689 -11.84 1.88 16.59
C MET A 689 -12.57 2.11 15.27
N VAL A 690 -13.91 2.15 15.29
CA VAL A 690 -14.76 2.46 14.14
C VAL A 690 -15.49 3.77 14.40
N GLY A 691 -15.29 4.77 13.55
CA GLY A 691 -15.81 6.12 13.74
C GLY A 691 -16.02 6.90 12.44
N ASP A 692 -16.55 8.13 12.55
CA ASP A 692 -16.74 9.05 11.43
C ASP A 692 -15.54 10.01 11.22
N GLY A 693 -14.67 10.13 12.23
CA GLY A 693 -13.41 10.90 12.16
C GLY A 693 -13.49 12.34 12.65
N MET A 694 -14.67 12.88 12.96
CA MET A 694 -14.80 14.29 13.39
C MET A 694 -14.53 14.47 14.88
N ASN A 695 -15.26 13.75 15.73
CA ASN A 695 -15.15 13.86 17.20
C ASN A 695 -14.19 12.82 17.81
N ASP A 696 -13.77 11.84 17.00
CA ASP A 696 -13.01 10.67 17.45
C ASP A 696 -11.57 10.61 16.92
N ALA A 697 -11.11 11.66 16.24
CA ALA A 697 -9.77 11.69 15.63
C ALA A 697 -8.64 11.26 16.59
N PRO A 698 -8.59 11.74 17.86
CA PRO A 698 -7.54 11.28 18.79
C PRO A 698 -7.63 9.79 19.13
N SER A 699 -8.85 9.26 19.27
CA SER A 699 -9.08 7.85 19.61
C SER A 699 -8.79 6.93 18.41
N LEU A 700 -9.15 7.37 17.19
CA LEU A 700 -8.80 6.69 15.95
C LEU A 700 -7.29 6.65 15.77
N ALA A 701 -6.59 7.78 15.92
CA ALA A 701 -5.14 7.88 15.78
C ALA A 701 -4.37 6.98 16.76
N GLN A 702 -4.91 6.78 17.97
CA GLN A 702 -4.27 5.98 19.02
C GLN A 702 -4.55 4.47 18.90
N SER A 703 -5.66 4.08 18.26
CA SER A 703 -6.02 2.68 18.06
C SER A 703 -5.01 1.96 17.15
N GLN A 704 -4.85 0.64 17.30
CA GLN A 704 -3.93 -0.11 16.42
C GLN A 704 -4.49 -0.29 15.00
N VAL A 705 -5.82 -0.25 14.84
CA VAL A 705 -6.47 -0.08 13.55
C VAL A 705 -7.66 0.83 13.69
N SER A 706 -7.71 1.85 12.85
CA SER A 706 -8.82 2.78 12.74
C SER A 706 -9.63 2.53 11.45
N ILE A 707 -10.94 2.36 11.59
CA ILE A 707 -11.88 2.22 10.47
C ILE A 707 -12.76 3.46 10.42
N CYS A 708 -12.70 4.18 9.31
CA CYS A 708 -13.57 5.33 9.08
C CYS A 708 -14.74 4.98 8.15
N MET A 709 -15.94 5.43 8.52
CA MET A 709 -17.19 5.20 7.76
C MET A 709 -17.43 6.19 6.61
N HIS A 710 -16.71 7.32 6.58
CA HIS A 710 -17.01 8.43 5.67
C HIS A 710 -15.76 8.93 4.94
N ALA A 711 -15.82 8.95 3.59
CA ALA A 711 -14.72 9.41 2.74
C ALA A 711 -14.78 10.93 2.42
N GLY A 712 -15.84 11.63 2.82
CA GLY A 712 -16.14 13.01 2.40
C GLY A 712 -15.49 14.14 3.20
N ASN A 713 -14.81 13.86 4.31
CA ASN A 713 -14.11 14.87 5.12
C ASN A 713 -12.61 14.62 5.13
N ASP A 714 -11.81 15.64 4.81
CA ASP A 714 -10.34 15.56 4.73
C ASP A 714 -9.70 15.05 6.02
N LEU A 715 -10.19 15.48 7.20
CA LEU A 715 -9.70 15.04 8.50
C LEU A 715 -9.88 13.54 8.74
N SER A 716 -10.96 12.96 8.21
CA SER A 716 -11.29 11.53 8.34
C SER A 716 -10.35 10.64 7.53
N LEU A 717 -9.77 11.16 6.45
CA LEU A 717 -8.74 10.51 5.64
C LEU A 717 -7.33 10.64 6.23
N ILE A 718 -7.11 11.42 7.29
CA ILE A 718 -5.76 11.55 7.89
C ILE A 718 -5.55 10.46 8.94
N TYR A 719 -6.52 10.26 9.83
CA TYR A 719 -6.38 9.41 11.03
C TYR A 719 -6.92 7.99 10.88
N SER A 720 -7.24 7.56 9.66
CA SER A 720 -7.81 6.23 9.37
C SER A 720 -6.80 5.26 8.76
N ASP A 721 -6.83 3.99 9.13
CA ASP A 721 -6.07 2.91 8.46
C ASP A 721 -6.90 2.24 7.36
N VAL A 722 -8.21 2.21 7.58
CA VAL A 722 -9.22 1.64 6.69
C VAL A 722 -10.32 2.66 6.48
N VAL A 723 -10.76 2.82 5.23
CA VAL A 723 -11.83 3.74 4.83
C VAL A 723 -12.92 2.96 4.14
N VAL A 724 -14.15 3.08 4.63
CA VAL A 724 -15.34 2.47 4.01
C VAL A 724 -15.94 3.48 3.04
N LEU A 725 -15.93 3.15 1.75
CA LEU A 725 -16.33 4.06 0.67
C LEU A 725 -17.85 4.17 0.51
N ASN A 726 -18.59 3.14 0.90
CA ASN A 726 -20.05 3.05 0.71
C ASN A 726 -20.87 3.34 1.96
N ASN A 727 -20.25 3.75 3.08
CA ASN A 727 -20.89 4.03 4.37
C ASN A 727 -21.76 2.87 4.95
N ARG A 728 -21.55 1.62 4.48
CA ARG A 728 -22.31 0.44 4.95
C ARG A 728 -21.54 -0.33 6.02
N LEU A 729 -22.22 -0.66 7.13
CA LEU A 729 -21.64 -1.47 8.21
C LEU A 729 -21.36 -2.91 7.77
N SER A 730 -22.10 -3.42 6.80
CA SER A 730 -21.80 -4.70 6.15
C SER A 730 -20.41 -4.74 5.49
N SER A 731 -19.89 -3.59 5.01
CA SER A 731 -18.52 -3.49 4.49
C SER A 731 -17.48 -3.61 5.60
N VAL A 732 -17.71 -3.01 6.76
CA VAL A 732 -16.86 -3.18 7.96
C VAL A 732 -16.78 -4.66 8.33
N LEU A 733 -17.91 -5.35 8.40
CA LEU A 733 -17.95 -6.78 8.70
C LEU A 733 -17.12 -7.59 7.69
N LYS A 734 -17.29 -7.31 6.39
CA LYS A 734 -16.51 -7.95 5.32
C LYS A 734 -15.02 -7.70 5.50
N THR A 735 -14.59 -6.52 5.92
CA THR A 735 -13.17 -6.23 6.20
C THR A 735 -12.59 -7.19 7.24
N PHE A 736 -13.29 -7.43 8.36
CA PHE A 736 -12.86 -8.40 9.38
C PHE A 736 -12.78 -9.83 8.83
N GLN A 737 -13.76 -10.23 8.01
CA GLN A 737 -13.78 -11.54 7.38
C GLN A 737 -12.60 -11.72 6.41
N ILE A 738 -12.34 -10.72 5.57
CA ILE A 738 -11.23 -10.71 4.61
C ILE A 738 -9.90 -10.74 5.34
N ALA A 739 -9.72 -9.91 6.38
CA ALA A 739 -8.52 -9.87 7.21
C ALA A 739 -8.19 -11.25 7.79
N ARG A 740 -9.18 -11.90 8.45
CA ARG A 740 -9.01 -13.24 9.02
C ARG A 740 -8.74 -14.30 7.96
N HIS A 741 -9.40 -14.22 6.80
CA HIS A 741 -9.19 -15.17 5.71
C HIS A 741 -7.78 -15.02 5.10
N ALA A 742 -7.33 -13.79 4.84
CA ALA A 742 -6.00 -13.49 4.32
C ALA A 742 -4.92 -13.93 5.30
N TYR A 743 -5.09 -13.64 6.59
CA TYR A 743 -4.17 -14.07 7.64
C TYR A 743 -4.12 -15.60 7.80
N LYS A 744 -5.28 -16.28 7.70
CA LYS A 744 -5.34 -17.75 7.71
C LYS A 744 -4.59 -18.35 6.52
N ILE A 745 -4.74 -17.80 5.32
CA ILE A 745 -4.01 -18.25 4.12
C ILE A 745 -2.51 -18.00 4.25
N ALA A 746 -2.10 -16.83 4.77
CA ALA A 746 -0.70 -16.57 5.04
C ALA A 746 -0.10 -17.61 6.01
N LYS A 747 -0.81 -17.94 7.09
CA LYS A 747 -0.43 -19.02 8.02
C LYS A 747 -0.38 -20.40 7.35
N GLN A 748 -1.38 -20.74 6.54
CA GLN A 748 -1.39 -22.00 5.78
C GLN A 748 -0.17 -22.11 4.86
N ASN A 749 0.15 -21.04 4.14
CA ASN A 749 1.29 -20.99 3.24
C ASN A 749 2.62 -21.20 3.98
N LEU A 750 2.77 -20.58 5.15
CA LEU A 750 3.93 -20.81 6.02
C LEU A 750 4.01 -22.27 6.51
N ILE A 751 2.88 -22.86 6.93
CA ILE A 751 2.83 -24.25 7.38
C ILE A 751 3.15 -25.22 6.23
N ILE A 752 2.59 -25.00 5.03
CA ILE A 752 2.86 -25.81 3.83
C ILE A 752 4.37 -25.78 3.53
N SER A 753 4.97 -24.59 3.56
CA SER A 753 6.40 -24.41 3.30
C SER A 753 7.28 -25.07 4.36
N LEU A 754 6.92 -24.98 5.65
CA LEU A 754 7.62 -25.67 6.75
C LEU A 754 7.51 -27.18 6.63
N ALA A 755 6.30 -27.71 6.44
CA ALA A 755 6.05 -29.14 6.36
C ALA A 755 6.79 -29.78 5.19
N TYR A 756 6.78 -29.11 4.03
CA TYR A 756 7.53 -29.53 2.85
C TYR A 756 9.03 -29.65 3.13
N ASN A 757 9.65 -28.59 3.70
CA ASN A 757 11.08 -28.58 3.99
C ASN A 757 11.45 -29.60 5.10
N ALA A 758 10.62 -29.71 6.14
CA ALA A 758 10.83 -30.66 7.23
C ALA A 758 10.82 -32.12 6.76
N LEU A 759 10.06 -32.43 5.71
CA LEU A 759 9.98 -33.78 5.14
C LEU A 759 11.11 -34.06 4.15
N LEU A 760 11.40 -33.13 3.23
CA LEU A 760 12.32 -33.42 2.12
C LEU A 760 13.80 -33.17 2.45
N ILE A 761 14.13 -32.28 3.39
CA ILE A 761 15.53 -32.09 3.79
C ILE A 761 16.13 -33.38 4.36
N PRO A 762 15.49 -34.09 5.32
CA PRO A 762 15.99 -35.38 5.78
C PRO A 762 16.13 -36.41 4.65
N CYS A 763 15.15 -36.50 3.74
CA CYS A 763 15.23 -37.39 2.59
C CYS A 763 16.42 -37.06 1.68
N ALA A 764 16.72 -35.77 1.47
CA ALA A 764 17.89 -35.32 0.72
C ALA A 764 19.20 -35.68 1.45
N VAL A 765 19.27 -35.47 2.77
CA VAL A 765 20.41 -35.85 3.61
C VAL A 765 20.68 -37.36 3.55
N CYS A 766 19.62 -38.18 3.54
CA CYS A 766 19.72 -39.63 3.34
C CYS A 766 20.09 -40.04 1.90
N GLY A 767 20.27 -39.10 0.98
CA GLY A 767 20.62 -39.37 -0.42
C GLY A 767 19.51 -40.04 -1.23
N LEU A 768 18.25 -39.89 -0.81
CA LEU A 768 17.07 -40.41 -1.51
C LEU A 768 16.59 -39.46 -2.62
N ILE A 769 17.02 -38.19 -2.58
CA ILE A 769 16.60 -37.15 -3.52
C ILE A 769 17.79 -36.75 -4.39
N ASN A 770 17.62 -36.83 -5.71
CA ASN A 770 18.57 -36.31 -6.68
C ASN A 770 18.29 -34.83 -7.01
N PRO A 771 19.27 -34.09 -7.56
CA PRO A 771 19.12 -32.66 -7.82
C PRO A 771 17.95 -32.28 -8.76
N PRO A 772 17.62 -33.05 -9.81
CA PRO A 772 16.42 -32.80 -10.61
C PRO A 772 15.10 -32.87 -9.82
N LEU A 773 14.94 -33.89 -8.98
CA LEU A 773 13.75 -34.03 -8.13
C LEU A 773 13.70 -32.93 -7.07
N ALA A 774 14.86 -32.51 -6.54
CA ALA A 774 14.97 -31.36 -5.64
C ALA A 774 14.45 -30.06 -6.28
N ALA A 775 14.89 -29.76 -7.51
CA ALA A 775 14.45 -28.57 -8.24
C ALA A 775 12.94 -28.60 -8.54
N LEU A 776 12.43 -29.74 -9.00
CA LEU A 776 11.00 -29.90 -9.31
C LEU A 776 10.12 -29.75 -8.07
N SER A 777 10.49 -30.41 -6.98
CA SER A 777 9.73 -30.38 -5.72
C SER A 777 9.67 -28.96 -5.14
N MET A 778 10.77 -28.21 -5.20
CA MET A 778 10.84 -26.82 -4.76
C MET A 778 9.90 -25.91 -5.58
N SER A 779 9.90 -26.08 -6.90
CA SER A 779 8.99 -25.36 -7.79
C SER A 779 7.52 -25.66 -7.48
N LEU A 780 7.19 -26.92 -7.20
CA LEU A 780 5.83 -27.34 -6.83
C LEU A 780 5.39 -26.71 -5.50
N SER A 781 6.26 -26.70 -4.49
CA SER A 781 5.98 -26.04 -3.19
C SER A 781 5.66 -24.55 -3.35
N SER A 782 6.44 -23.84 -4.16
CA SER A 782 6.23 -22.42 -4.45
C SER A 782 4.90 -22.19 -5.18
N LEU A 783 4.56 -23.06 -6.15
CA LEU A 783 3.29 -22.99 -6.88
C LEU A 783 2.09 -23.29 -5.98
N LEU A 784 2.20 -24.23 -5.03
CA LEU A 784 1.15 -24.53 -4.07
C LEU A 784 0.84 -23.34 -3.17
N VAL A 785 1.87 -22.65 -2.68
CA VAL A 785 1.72 -21.44 -1.87
C VAL A 785 1.08 -20.30 -2.68
N VAL A 786 1.55 -20.06 -3.90
CA VAL A 786 0.96 -19.05 -4.79
C VAL A 786 -0.50 -19.40 -5.13
N GLY A 787 -0.78 -20.66 -5.48
CA GLY A 787 -2.11 -21.15 -5.79
C GLY A 787 -3.09 -21.05 -4.61
N ASN A 788 -2.63 -21.37 -3.40
CA ASN A 788 -3.44 -21.22 -2.19
C ASN A 788 -3.76 -19.73 -1.91
N SER A 789 -2.82 -18.81 -2.16
CA SER A 789 -3.07 -17.36 -2.05
C SER A 789 -4.16 -16.87 -3.00
N PHE A 790 -4.24 -17.42 -4.22
CA PHE A 790 -5.27 -17.02 -5.20
C PHE A 790 -6.70 -17.35 -4.79
N ARG A 791 -6.92 -18.17 -3.75
CA ARG A 791 -8.26 -18.40 -3.17
C ARG A 791 -8.90 -17.14 -2.61
N LEU A 792 -8.10 -16.10 -2.30
CA LEU A 792 -8.60 -14.79 -1.89
C LEU A 792 -9.29 -14.00 -3.01
N ARG A 793 -9.12 -14.41 -4.26
CA ARG A 793 -9.73 -13.73 -5.41
C ARG A 793 -11.21 -14.08 -5.61
N GLY A 794 -11.64 -15.25 -5.11
CA GLY A 794 -12.95 -15.86 -5.37
C GLY A 794 -14.01 -15.62 -4.31
#